data_AF-A0AAD5K6W5-F1
#
_entry.id   AF-A0AAD5K6W5-F1
#
_cell.length_a   1.000
_cell.length_b   1.000
_cell.length_c   1.000
_cell.angle_alpha   90.00
_cell.angle_beta   90.00
_cell.angle_gamma   90.00
#
_symmetry.space_group_name_H-M   'P 1'
#
loop_
_entity.id
_entity.type
_entity.pdbx_description
1 polymer ?
#
loop_
_entity_poly.entity_id
_entity_poly.type
_entity_poly.pdbx_seq_one_letter_code
_entity_poly.pdbx_strand_id
1 'polypeptide(L)'
;MDDFDRKHTAMARLSRDSNDSTSSIDSPTITTKENRRHVTRGEFDQDFINLDHIKDLARALAQDPYSGSEAGSEYISATKPLATPRRIGRKKRPTPPPRDRDTIGTPKGISYTLLRYPLMIGIGTIIVIELILYIGLRQVVRAWESLFSWRGKRRRLRSKLRAAESYEEWCQAAEALDKYMGKDAWKESAPFGYYDYRLIQKVVRHLRLYRANAEHDVEAATNLKDVLYACLKQNFAGIENAKLYSNTYLGTKKLVEEYVDEVTRSIEALAKNKHISLEDKRLGFKLYSKNYGRTAFCLSGGAGFGYYHLGVIRELLDRRLLPPIITGTSAGALMGAIVCTRTDEELRQVLVPELAHKIKFVHDSLIAHVARYATTGAFFDSDQWCRLALWFCRGSLTFKEAYERTGRVFNVSVVPHDPHSPPKLLNYITAPNCVIWSAIMASAAIPGILNPMVLLQKTPKSNHLIPYDYGHKFKDGSLRTDIPTQPLYNSFGVNYTIVSQVNPHIHLFFYANQGSPGRPVTHRWGKGWRGGFLASAAEQFLKLDLTKWLKVLRDLDLLPKIMDQDWSYIWLQKFDGSVTILPKTNLLDWIHIVSNPTEERMKHAMDVGRSRTWPNVSMISNRLRIENAINRGRKLVRRQGKQDQRPLQQQQQKRGSSSLTMSDDASGSNDEVVFLAGRRASMPDGSGLLQEKEWRKEENRRRKFLAQFTDRREVIGDREIVAQEAESRAYDYNNSDEDDESIV
;
A
#
# COMPACT_ATOMS: atom_id res chain seq x y z
N MET A 1 -11.33 -59.27 47.56
CA MET A 1 -11.46 -59.52 48.99
C MET A 1 -10.08 -59.73 49.56
N ASP A 2 -9.39 -58.77 50.17
CA ASP A 2 -9.60 -57.36 50.55
C ASP A 2 -8.24 -56.86 51.11
N ASP A 3 -7.84 -55.59 51.19
CA ASP A 3 -8.06 -54.38 50.40
C ASP A 3 -6.91 -53.41 50.84
N PHE A 4 -6.34 -52.64 49.90
CA PHE A 4 -5.10 -51.82 50.00
C PHE A 4 -5.46 -50.34 50.30
N ASP A 5 -4.91 -49.58 51.26
CA ASP A 5 -3.55 -49.01 51.50
C ASP A 5 -3.39 -47.50 51.13
N ARG A 6 -3.00 -46.69 52.14
CA ARG A 6 -2.19 -45.44 52.20
C ARG A 6 -2.35 -44.24 51.23
N LYS A 7 -2.34 -43.00 51.81
CA LYS A 7 -1.26 -41.97 51.65
C LYS A 7 -1.42 -40.73 52.56
N HIS A 8 -0.29 -40.22 53.04
CA HIS A 8 -0.11 -39.24 54.13
C HIS A 8 0.98 -38.20 53.75
N THR A 9 0.78 -36.92 54.15
CA THR A 9 1.78 -35.86 54.53
C THR A 9 2.75 -35.27 53.47
N ALA A 10 3.23 -34.00 53.49
CA ALA A 10 3.27 -32.94 54.51
C ALA A 10 3.49 -31.53 53.90
N MET A 11 3.13 -30.50 54.68
CA MET A 11 3.31 -29.06 54.47
C MET A 11 4.15 -28.44 55.62
N ALA A 12 4.67 -27.24 55.37
CA ALA A 12 5.07 -26.16 56.33
C ALA A 12 6.55 -25.96 56.71
N ARG A 13 7.00 -24.68 56.56
CA ARG A 13 7.98 -23.87 57.34
C ARG A 13 8.29 -22.60 56.49
N LEU A 14 8.23 -21.34 56.94
CA LEU A 14 8.88 -20.69 58.10
C LEU A 14 8.25 -19.32 58.49
N SER A 15 8.55 -18.93 59.74
CA SER A 15 8.35 -17.69 60.54
C SER A 15 8.91 -16.38 59.92
N ARG A 16 8.28 -15.21 60.08
CA ARG A 16 8.30 -14.23 61.22
C ARG A 16 9.70 -13.65 61.54
N ASP A 17 9.93 -12.35 61.26
CA ASP A 17 10.18 -11.29 62.26
C ASP A 17 10.46 -9.90 61.62
N SER A 18 10.27 -8.86 62.44
CA SER A 18 10.10 -7.44 62.13
C SER A 18 11.08 -6.53 62.88
N ASN A 19 11.30 -5.32 62.32
CA ASN A 19 11.89 -4.08 62.89
C ASN A 19 13.40 -4.04 63.21
N ASP A 20 14.15 -3.05 62.70
CA ASP A 20 14.36 -1.75 63.38
C ASP A 20 15.18 -0.73 62.53
N SER A 21 15.13 0.54 62.94
CA SER A 21 15.65 1.77 62.31
C SER A 21 17.10 2.19 62.65
N THR A 22 17.70 3.06 61.80
CA THR A 22 18.59 4.25 62.07
C THR A 22 19.93 4.43 61.28
N SER A 23 20.03 5.61 60.64
CA SER A 23 21.17 6.55 60.38
C SER A 23 22.60 6.16 59.89
N SER A 24 22.92 6.72 58.71
CA SER A 24 24.10 7.57 58.32
C SER A 24 25.55 7.05 58.21
N ILE A 25 26.22 7.53 57.12
CA ILE A 25 27.64 7.88 56.88
C ILE A 25 28.37 7.11 55.74
N ASP A 26 28.53 7.85 54.64
CA ASP A 26 29.58 7.98 53.59
C ASP A 26 30.75 6.98 53.34
N SER A 27 30.95 6.75 52.02
CA SER A 27 32.22 6.51 51.25
C SER A 27 32.56 5.06 50.82
N PRO A 28 33.38 4.85 49.75
CA PRO A 28 32.87 4.60 48.40
C PRO A 28 33.29 3.22 47.86
N THR A 29 32.37 2.48 47.25
CA THR A 29 32.69 1.16 46.69
C THR A 29 33.08 1.23 45.23
N ILE A 30 34.35 0.88 45.04
CA ILE A 30 35.05 0.35 43.87
C ILE A 30 34.13 -0.24 42.79
N THR A 31 34.36 0.24 41.57
CA THR A 31 33.77 -0.17 40.31
C THR A 31 33.88 -1.66 40.03
N THR A 32 32.75 -2.37 40.01
CA THR A 32 32.58 -3.62 39.27
C THR A 32 31.62 -3.41 38.11
N LYS A 33 32.14 -3.58 36.88
CA LYS A 33 31.37 -3.62 35.63
C LYS A 33 30.34 -4.74 35.70
N GLU A 34 29.11 -4.42 36.09
CA GLU A 34 27.99 -5.32 35.88
C GLU A 34 27.53 -5.27 34.42
N ASN A 35 27.66 -6.42 33.77
CA ASN A 35 27.00 -6.79 32.53
C ASN A 35 25.50 -6.46 32.61
N ARG A 36 25.08 -5.32 32.05
CA ARG A 36 23.67 -5.06 31.74
C ARG A 36 23.21 -6.06 30.68
N ARG A 37 22.72 -7.22 31.12
CA ARG A 37 21.77 -8.01 30.33
C ARG A 37 20.56 -7.11 30.11
N HIS A 38 20.37 -6.63 28.88
CA HIS A 38 19.14 -5.97 28.47
C HIS A 38 17.97 -6.93 28.69
N VAL A 39 17.28 -6.81 29.82
CA VAL A 39 15.93 -7.32 29.97
C VAL A 39 15.07 -6.47 29.04
N THR A 40 14.71 -7.02 27.89
CA THR A 40 13.78 -6.37 26.95
C THR A 40 12.43 -6.24 27.64
N ARG A 41 12.12 -5.05 28.17
CA ARG A 41 10.77 -4.71 28.65
C ARG A 41 9.78 -4.93 27.50
N GLY A 42 8.61 -5.52 27.79
CA GLY A 42 7.56 -5.75 26.78
C GLY A 42 7.16 -4.45 26.09
N GLU A 43 6.79 -4.51 24.81
CA GLU A 43 6.38 -3.34 24.02
C GLU A 43 5.18 -2.59 24.63
N PHE A 44 4.34 -3.26 25.43
CA PHE A 44 3.20 -2.66 26.11
C PHE A 44 3.58 -1.77 27.30
N ASP A 45 4.75 -1.97 27.91
CA ASP A 45 5.22 -1.24 29.10
C ASP A 45 6.01 0.03 28.76
N GLN A 46 6.22 0.30 27.47
CA GLN A 46 6.98 1.44 26.99
C GLN A 46 6.06 2.61 26.64
N ASP A 47 6.27 3.76 27.29
CA ASP A 47 5.61 5.02 26.95
C ASP A 47 6.54 5.87 26.07
N PHE A 48 6.06 6.24 24.89
CA PHE A 48 6.82 7.00 23.88
C PHE A 48 6.46 8.49 23.84
N ILE A 49 5.93 9.03 24.94
CA ILE A 49 5.40 10.39 25.00
C ILE A 49 6.56 11.39 25.11
N ASN A 50 6.60 12.35 24.17
CA ASN A 50 7.50 13.50 24.24
C ASN A 50 6.66 14.78 24.38
N LEU A 51 6.77 15.45 25.53
CA LEU A 51 5.96 16.62 25.87
C LEU A 51 6.33 17.87 25.06
N ASP A 52 7.57 17.98 24.60
CA ASP A 52 8.00 19.15 23.83
C ASP A 52 7.38 19.13 22.44
N HIS A 53 7.32 17.96 21.81
CA HIS A 53 6.68 17.78 20.51
C HIS A 53 5.17 18.05 20.55
N ILE A 54 4.53 17.72 21.67
CA ILE A 54 3.11 18.03 21.93
C ILE A 54 2.91 19.55 22.02
N LYS A 55 3.78 20.26 22.74
CA LYS A 55 3.74 21.73 22.82
C LYS A 55 3.98 22.38 21.46
N ASP A 56 4.89 21.82 20.66
CA ASP A 56 5.17 22.29 19.31
C ASP A 56 3.95 22.13 18.38
N LEU A 57 3.17 21.05 18.54
CA LEU A 57 1.90 20.87 17.83
C LEU A 57 0.88 21.94 18.23
N ALA A 58 0.69 22.17 19.53
CA ALA A 58 -0.25 23.19 20.01
C ALA A 58 0.13 24.58 19.51
N ARG A 59 1.43 24.90 19.49
CA ARG A 59 1.95 26.15 18.91
C ARG A 59 1.66 26.25 17.41
N ALA A 60 1.87 25.18 16.66
CA ALA A 60 1.62 25.14 15.22
C ALA A 60 0.13 25.25 14.86
N LEU A 61 -0.77 24.67 15.67
CA LEU A 61 -2.22 24.78 15.47
C LEU A 61 -2.75 26.18 15.79
N ALA A 62 -2.14 26.87 16.76
CA ALA A 62 -2.48 28.24 17.13
C ALA A 62 -2.04 29.27 16.08
N GLN A 63 -1.01 28.96 15.28
CA GLN A 63 -0.59 29.80 14.17
C GLN A 63 -1.57 29.63 12.99
N ASP A 64 -2.27 30.71 12.63
CA ASP A 64 -3.14 30.68 11.45
C ASP A 64 -2.31 30.98 10.19
N PRO A 65 -2.17 30.04 9.24
CA PRO A 65 -1.32 30.21 8.05
C PRO A 65 -1.76 31.39 7.16
N TYR A 66 -2.99 31.87 7.31
CA TYR A 66 -3.52 33.03 6.59
C TYR A 66 -3.45 34.36 7.37
N SER A 67 -3.07 34.33 8.64
CA SER A 67 -2.86 35.54 9.46
C SER A 67 -1.46 36.15 9.29
N GLY A 68 -0.54 35.40 8.66
CA GLY A 68 0.88 35.73 8.55
C GLY A 68 1.31 36.49 7.30
N SER A 69 0.44 37.25 6.63
CA SER A 69 0.85 38.11 5.50
C SER A 69 1.63 39.37 5.91
N GLU A 70 2.07 39.50 7.18
CA GLU A 70 2.92 40.61 7.65
C GLU A 70 4.17 40.17 8.43
N ALA A 71 4.45 38.87 8.59
CA ALA A 71 5.61 38.41 9.37
C ALA A 71 6.37 37.30 8.62
N GLY A 72 7.08 37.68 7.56
CA GLY A 72 7.81 36.74 6.70
C GLY A 72 8.84 37.39 5.80
N SER A 73 9.55 38.41 6.28
CA SER A 73 10.87 38.77 5.76
C SER A 73 11.75 39.14 6.94
N GLU A 74 12.60 38.19 7.34
CA GLU A 74 13.75 38.49 8.19
C GLU A 74 14.64 39.49 7.44
N TYR A 75 14.46 40.78 7.73
CA TYR A 75 15.42 41.79 7.33
C TYR A 75 16.68 41.61 8.17
N ILE A 76 17.79 41.44 7.47
CA ILE A 76 19.16 41.54 7.93
C ILE A 76 19.28 42.81 8.78
N SER A 77 19.49 42.63 10.08
CA SER A 77 19.84 43.72 11.00
C SER A 77 21.30 44.09 10.79
N ALA A 78 21.52 45.27 10.21
CA ALA A 78 22.74 46.02 10.39
C ALA A 78 22.37 47.48 10.78
N THR A 79 22.65 47.78 12.06
CA THR A 79 23.03 49.08 12.63
C THR A 79 22.10 50.30 12.48
N LYS A 80 21.41 50.65 13.57
CA LYS A 80 21.63 51.87 14.40
C LYS A 80 20.46 52.09 15.41
N PRO A 81 20.73 52.55 16.64
CA PRO A 81 19.69 52.93 17.60
C PRO A 81 19.39 54.43 17.52
N LEU A 82 18.11 54.81 17.49
CA LEU A 82 17.51 55.96 18.20
C LEU A 82 16.16 56.32 17.56
N ALA A 83 15.08 56.22 18.34
CA ALA A 83 14.05 57.24 18.54
C ALA A 83 12.75 56.59 19.06
N THR A 84 12.26 57.07 20.19
CA THR A 84 10.95 56.71 20.74
C THR A 84 9.83 57.37 19.91
N PRO A 85 8.81 56.64 19.41
CA PRO A 85 7.70 57.30 18.75
C PRO A 85 6.66 57.81 19.77
N ARG A 86 6.42 59.12 19.68
CA ARG A 86 5.34 59.88 20.34
C ARG A 86 3.97 59.22 20.08
N ARG A 87 3.16 59.06 21.13
CA ARG A 87 1.76 58.61 21.04
C ARG A 87 0.92 59.65 20.27
N ILE A 88 0.57 59.33 19.03
CA ILE A 88 -0.48 60.04 18.27
C ILE A 88 -1.70 59.12 18.24
N GLY A 89 -2.85 59.64 18.69
CA GLY A 89 -4.11 58.90 18.78
C GLY A 89 -4.56 58.35 17.43
N ARG A 90 -4.62 57.02 17.30
CA ARG A 90 -5.20 56.33 16.14
C ARG A 90 -6.72 56.45 16.20
N LYS A 91 -7.30 57.28 15.32
CA LYS A 91 -8.71 57.17 14.93
C LYS A 91 -8.94 55.76 14.35
N LYS A 92 -9.91 55.02 14.89
CA LYS A 92 -10.35 53.72 14.36
C LYS A 92 -10.82 53.93 12.92
N ARG A 93 -10.05 53.45 11.94
CA ARG A 93 -10.54 53.27 10.58
C ARG A 93 -11.61 52.16 10.62
N PRO A 94 -12.73 52.30 9.90
CA PRO A 94 -13.69 51.21 9.79
C PRO A 94 -12.98 50.01 9.17
N THR A 95 -13.11 48.84 9.80
CA THR A 95 -12.69 47.57 9.22
C THR A 95 -13.41 47.43 7.89
N PRO A 96 -12.72 47.16 6.77
CA PRO A 96 -13.41 46.80 5.54
C PRO A 96 -14.29 45.58 5.82
N PRO A 97 -15.47 45.46 5.19
CA PRO A 97 -16.26 44.24 5.31
C PRO A 97 -15.37 43.05 4.93
N PRO A 98 -15.55 41.87 5.54
CA PRO A 98 -14.78 40.69 5.17
C PRO A 98 -14.95 40.53 3.67
N ARG A 99 -13.85 40.60 2.91
CA ARG A 99 -13.87 40.28 1.48
C ARG A 99 -14.49 38.89 1.37
N ASP A 100 -15.64 38.79 0.70
CA ASP A 100 -16.28 37.52 0.34
C ASP A 100 -15.20 36.61 -0.28
N ARG A 101 -14.69 35.67 0.51
CA ARG A 101 -13.77 34.63 0.05
C ARG A 101 -14.46 33.64 -0.93
N ASP A 102 -15.76 33.81 -1.15
CA ASP A 102 -16.63 32.92 -1.92
C ASP A 102 -16.88 33.38 -3.38
N THR A 103 -16.16 34.38 -3.90
CA THR A 103 -16.48 34.97 -5.22
C THR A 103 -15.98 34.19 -6.45
N ILE A 104 -15.43 32.98 -6.31
CA ILE A 104 -14.89 32.23 -7.46
C ILE A 104 -15.57 30.86 -7.60
N GLY A 105 -16.46 30.75 -8.58
CA GLY A 105 -16.76 29.47 -9.23
C GLY A 105 -18.18 28.90 -9.11
N THR A 106 -19.08 29.43 -8.27
CA THR A 106 -20.46 28.93 -8.26
C THR A 106 -21.23 29.42 -9.49
N PRO A 107 -21.89 28.55 -10.27
CA PRO A 107 -22.70 28.97 -11.40
C PRO A 107 -23.87 29.85 -10.90
N LYS A 108 -23.73 31.17 -11.06
CA LYS A 108 -24.76 32.14 -10.68
C LYS A 108 -25.73 32.33 -11.86
N GLY A 109 -26.77 31.51 -11.91
CA GLY A 109 -27.90 31.65 -12.83
C GLY A 109 -29.23 31.65 -12.08
N ILE A 110 -30.20 32.45 -12.53
CA ILE A 110 -31.56 32.47 -11.94
C ILE A 110 -32.18 31.06 -12.01
N SER A 111 -31.94 30.34 -13.11
CA SER A 111 -32.35 28.94 -13.28
C SER A 111 -31.71 28.02 -12.24
N TYR A 112 -30.42 28.19 -11.97
CA TYR A 112 -29.71 27.40 -10.96
C TYR A 112 -30.28 27.66 -9.56
N THR A 113 -30.45 28.92 -9.17
CA THR A 113 -30.98 29.27 -7.83
C THR A 113 -32.40 28.76 -7.63
N LEU A 114 -33.26 28.80 -8.66
CA LEU A 114 -34.65 28.36 -8.58
C LEU A 114 -34.79 26.82 -8.64
N LEU A 115 -34.06 26.17 -9.55
CA LEU A 115 -34.22 24.73 -9.84
C LEU A 115 -33.30 23.83 -9.01
N ARG A 116 -32.26 24.38 -8.34
CA ARG A 116 -31.32 23.57 -7.55
C ARG A 116 -32.02 22.70 -6.52
N TYR A 117 -32.86 23.29 -5.66
CA TYR A 117 -33.50 22.55 -4.58
C TYR A 117 -34.57 21.56 -5.07
N PRO A 118 -35.48 21.92 -6.01
CA PRO A 118 -36.39 20.95 -6.61
C PRO A 118 -35.68 19.76 -7.27
N LEU A 119 -34.60 20.03 -8.02
CA LEU A 119 -33.86 19.00 -8.74
C LEU A 119 -33.02 18.13 -7.78
N MET A 120 -32.43 18.73 -6.74
CA MET A 120 -31.83 18.01 -5.60
C MET A 120 -32.79 17.03 -4.96
N ILE A 121 -34.00 17.49 -4.60
CA ILE A 121 -35.00 16.68 -3.92
C ILE A 121 -35.48 15.57 -4.86
N GLY A 122 -35.73 15.88 -6.14
CA GLY A 122 -36.15 14.90 -7.14
C GLY A 122 -35.11 13.80 -7.39
N ILE A 123 -33.84 14.15 -7.56
CA ILE A 123 -32.76 13.15 -7.69
C ILE A 123 -32.58 12.39 -6.37
N GLY A 124 -32.64 13.09 -5.23
CA GLY A 124 -32.53 12.48 -3.91
C GLY A 124 -33.60 11.43 -3.64
N THR A 125 -34.86 11.69 -4.00
CA THR A 125 -35.94 10.71 -3.85
C THR A 125 -35.75 9.51 -4.77
N ILE A 126 -35.30 9.70 -6.01
CA ILE A 126 -34.96 8.60 -6.92
C ILE A 126 -33.86 7.72 -6.30
N ILE A 127 -32.77 8.31 -5.81
CA ILE A 127 -31.68 7.59 -5.13
C ILE A 127 -32.21 6.79 -3.93
N VAL A 128 -33.08 7.38 -3.10
CA VAL A 128 -33.65 6.70 -1.93
C VAL A 128 -34.52 5.51 -2.36
N ILE A 129 -35.38 5.68 -3.38
CA ILE A 129 -36.22 4.60 -3.91
C ILE A 129 -35.36 3.47 -4.47
N GLU A 130 -34.38 3.79 -5.31
CA GLU A 130 -33.45 2.81 -5.88
C GLU A 130 -32.65 2.07 -4.78
N LEU A 131 -32.24 2.78 -3.73
CA LEU A 131 -31.54 2.20 -2.59
C LEU A 131 -32.44 1.21 -1.82
N ILE A 132 -33.72 1.56 -1.60
CA ILE A 132 -34.70 0.67 -0.97
C ILE A 132 -34.92 -0.58 -1.84
N LEU A 133 -35.11 -0.42 -3.15
CA LEU A 133 -35.25 -1.53 -4.10
C LEU A 133 -34.00 -2.43 -4.09
N TYR A 134 -32.82 -1.82 -4.08
CA TYR A 134 -31.54 -2.52 -4.03
C TYR A 134 -31.35 -3.32 -2.74
N ILE A 135 -31.68 -2.74 -1.58
CA ILE A 135 -31.62 -3.45 -0.29
C ILE A 135 -32.68 -4.56 -0.27
N GLY A 136 -33.90 -4.29 -0.71
CA GLY A 136 -35.01 -5.25 -0.77
C GLY A 136 -34.66 -6.48 -1.62
N LEU A 137 -34.17 -6.26 -2.84
CA LEU A 137 -33.71 -7.32 -3.74
C LEU A 137 -32.65 -8.21 -3.08
N ARG A 138 -31.71 -7.61 -2.34
CA ARG A 138 -30.67 -8.37 -1.64
C ARG A 138 -31.20 -9.19 -0.48
N GLN A 139 -32.19 -8.71 0.27
CA GLN A 139 -32.83 -9.53 1.30
C GLN A 139 -33.60 -10.70 0.69
N VAL A 140 -34.28 -10.48 -0.44
CA VAL A 140 -34.95 -11.55 -1.19
C VAL A 140 -33.95 -12.62 -1.65
N VAL A 141 -32.84 -12.22 -2.28
CA VAL A 141 -31.79 -13.17 -2.70
C VAL A 141 -31.20 -13.91 -1.50
N ARG A 142 -30.95 -13.22 -0.37
CA ARG A 142 -30.45 -13.85 0.86
C ARG A 142 -31.43 -14.87 1.44
N ALA A 143 -32.72 -14.52 1.52
CA ALA A 143 -33.77 -15.41 1.99
C ALA A 143 -33.89 -16.64 1.09
N TRP A 144 -33.89 -16.43 -0.23
CA TRP A 144 -33.91 -17.50 -1.22
C TRP A 144 -32.69 -18.43 -1.10
N GLU A 145 -31.48 -17.88 -1.02
CA GLU A 145 -30.26 -18.67 -0.82
C GLU A 145 -30.30 -19.48 0.49
N SER A 146 -30.83 -18.90 1.56
CA SER A 146 -30.99 -19.59 2.84
C SER A 146 -31.95 -20.78 2.70
N LEU A 147 -33.12 -20.57 2.10
CA LEU A 147 -34.17 -21.59 1.99
C LEU A 147 -33.75 -22.79 1.12
N PHE A 148 -33.13 -22.53 -0.04
CA PHE A 148 -32.81 -23.57 -1.02
C PHE A 148 -31.38 -24.13 -0.90
N SER A 149 -30.40 -23.30 -0.51
CA SER A 149 -28.98 -23.72 -0.50
C SER A 149 -28.48 -24.24 0.85
N TRP A 150 -29.22 -24.03 1.95
CA TRP A 150 -28.86 -24.50 3.31
C TRP A 150 -29.65 -25.74 3.76
N ARG A 151 -29.67 -26.79 2.94
CA ARG A 151 -30.22 -28.11 3.34
C ARG A 151 -29.15 -29.21 3.30
N GLY A 152 -29.29 -30.20 4.18
CA GLY A 152 -28.51 -31.43 4.22
C GLY A 152 -27.00 -31.28 4.48
N LYS A 153 -26.20 -32.18 3.88
CA LYS A 153 -24.74 -32.29 4.07
C LYS A 153 -23.97 -31.02 3.73
N ARG A 154 -24.43 -30.24 2.74
CA ARG A 154 -23.84 -28.95 2.33
C ARG A 154 -23.87 -27.92 3.47
N ARG A 155 -24.97 -27.87 4.25
CA ARG A 155 -25.08 -26.96 5.40
C ARG A 155 -24.09 -27.35 6.50
N ARG A 156 -23.98 -28.64 6.82
CA ARG A 156 -23.04 -29.15 7.85
C ARG A 156 -21.59 -28.79 7.51
N LEU A 157 -21.15 -29.05 6.28
CA LEU A 157 -19.78 -28.72 5.84
C LEU A 157 -19.51 -27.21 5.82
N ARG A 158 -20.48 -26.39 5.37
CA ARG A 158 -20.35 -24.92 5.45
C ARG A 158 -20.35 -24.39 6.88
N SER A 159 -21.06 -25.05 7.78
CA SER A 159 -21.04 -24.70 9.21
C SER A 159 -19.66 -24.99 9.79
N LYS A 160 -19.06 -26.15 9.48
CA LYS A 160 -17.67 -26.46 9.85
C LYS A 160 -16.70 -25.41 9.31
N LEU A 161 -16.81 -25.05 8.03
CA LEU A 161 -15.98 -24.02 7.40
C LEU A 161 -16.08 -22.64 8.10
N ARG A 162 -17.25 -22.29 8.65
CA ARG A 162 -17.47 -21.03 9.38
C ARG A 162 -17.04 -21.10 10.84
N ALA A 163 -17.01 -22.29 11.42
CA ALA A 163 -16.62 -22.53 12.80
C ALA A 163 -15.10 -22.71 12.96
N ALA A 164 -14.36 -22.85 11.86
CA ALA A 164 -12.92 -23.01 11.89
C ALA A 164 -12.23 -21.82 12.57
N GLU A 165 -11.37 -22.11 13.54
CA GLU A 165 -10.61 -21.11 14.29
C GLU A 165 -9.18 -20.94 13.76
N SER A 166 -8.66 -21.99 13.11
CA SER A 166 -7.37 -21.98 12.44
C SER A 166 -7.52 -22.07 10.93
N TYR A 167 -6.50 -21.57 10.21
CA TYR A 167 -6.46 -21.72 8.76
C TYR A 167 -6.33 -23.18 8.31
N GLU A 168 -5.62 -24.02 9.06
CA GLU A 168 -5.45 -25.43 8.71
C GLU A 168 -6.78 -26.17 8.77
N GLU A 169 -7.55 -25.94 9.83
CA GLU A 169 -8.92 -26.44 9.95
C GLU A 169 -9.83 -25.87 8.84
N TRP A 170 -9.68 -24.58 8.52
CA TRP A 170 -10.42 -23.97 7.42
C TRP A 170 -10.08 -24.62 6.06
N CYS A 171 -8.81 -24.92 5.80
CA CYS A 171 -8.36 -25.61 4.60
C CYS A 171 -8.95 -27.02 4.51
N GLN A 172 -8.91 -27.80 5.60
CA GLN A 172 -9.50 -29.14 5.64
C GLN A 172 -11.02 -29.09 5.38
N ALA A 173 -11.72 -28.12 5.99
CA ALA A 173 -13.15 -27.93 5.76
C ALA A 173 -13.45 -27.46 4.32
N ALA A 174 -12.60 -26.61 3.74
CA ALA A 174 -12.73 -26.11 2.38
C ALA A 174 -12.50 -27.23 1.35
N GLU A 175 -11.49 -28.06 1.56
CA GLU A 175 -11.18 -29.23 0.74
C GLU A 175 -12.31 -30.26 0.79
N ALA A 176 -12.82 -30.59 1.98
CA ALA A 176 -13.98 -31.48 2.12
C ALA A 176 -15.22 -30.95 1.39
N LEU A 177 -15.39 -29.63 1.34
CA LEU A 177 -16.49 -28.97 0.64
C LEU A 177 -16.28 -28.95 -0.88
N ASP A 178 -15.05 -28.73 -1.36
CA ASP A 178 -14.68 -28.81 -2.77
C ASP A 178 -14.86 -30.23 -3.31
N LYS A 179 -14.41 -31.25 -2.57
CA LYS A 179 -14.59 -32.67 -2.90
C LYS A 179 -16.07 -33.05 -3.00
N TYR A 180 -16.89 -32.61 -2.03
CA TYR A 180 -18.33 -32.84 -2.05
C TYR A 180 -19.03 -32.15 -3.24
N MET A 181 -18.53 -31.00 -3.70
CA MET A 181 -19.08 -30.29 -4.85
C MET A 181 -18.49 -30.72 -6.20
N GLY A 182 -17.61 -31.73 -6.25
CA GLY A 182 -16.98 -32.20 -7.47
C GLY A 182 -16.04 -31.17 -8.11
N LYS A 183 -15.44 -30.30 -7.30
CA LYS A 183 -14.62 -29.18 -7.79
C LYS A 183 -13.18 -29.57 -8.11
N ASP A 184 -12.73 -30.70 -7.60
CA ASP A 184 -11.37 -31.19 -7.88
C ASP A 184 -11.20 -31.54 -9.36
N ALA A 185 -12.22 -32.13 -9.99
CA ALA A 185 -12.26 -32.34 -11.44
C ALA A 185 -12.19 -31.00 -12.21
N TRP A 186 -12.74 -29.92 -11.66
CA TRP A 186 -12.56 -28.60 -12.24
C TRP A 186 -11.14 -28.07 -12.02
N LYS A 187 -10.48 -28.31 -10.89
CA LYS A 187 -9.09 -27.89 -10.65
C LYS A 187 -8.12 -28.58 -11.63
N GLU A 188 -8.41 -29.82 -11.99
CA GLU A 188 -7.62 -30.63 -12.93
C GLU A 188 -7.83 -30.25 -14.40
N SER A 189 -9.03 -29.82 -14.77
CA SER A 189 -9.28 -29.39 -16.15
C SER A 189 -8.56 -28.08 -16.48
N ALA A 190 -7.68 -28.10 -17.48
CA ALA A 190 -7.02 -26.90 -17.99
C ALA A 190 -7.98 -25.85 -18.62
N PRO A 191 -8.95 -26.20 -19.48
CA PRO A 191 -9.69 -25.18 -20.23
C PRO A 191 -10.62 -24.33 -19.33
N PHE A 192 -10.52 -23.01 -19.46
CA PHE A 192 -11.42 -22.05 -18.83
C PHE A 192 -11.34 -20.69 -19.56
N GLY A 193 -12.47 -19.98 -19.70
CA GLY A 193 -12.54 -18.79 -20.57
C GLY A 193 -11.93 -17.49 -20.00
N TYR A 194 -11.45 -17.49 -18.77
CA TYR A 194 -10.94 -16.28 -18.10
C TYR A 194 -9.40 -16.20 -18.04
N TYR A 195 -8.71 -17.15 -18.69
CA TYR A 195 -7.25 -17.19 -18.79
C TYR A 195 -6.82 -17.98 -20.04
N ASP A 196 -5.64 -17.68 -20.59
CA ASP A 196 -5.10 -18.39 -21.74
C ASP A 196 -4.29 -19.62 -21.29
N TYR A 197 -5.00 -20.73 -21.12
CA TYR A 197 -4.41 -22.00 -20.71
C TYR A 197 -3.42 -22.56 -21.74
N ARG A 198 -3.60 -22.29 -23.05
CA ARG A 198 -2.74 -22.81 -24.11
C ARG A 198 -1.38 -22.13 -24.06
N LEU A 199 -1.37 -20.80 -23.86
CA LEU A 199 -0.15 -20.04 -23.67
C LEU A 199 0.61 -20.49 -22.42
N ILE A 200 -0.09 -20.70 -21.30
CA ILE A 200 0.54 -21.16 -20.06
C ILE A 200 1.18 -22.54 -20.24
N GLN A 201 0.48 -23.50 -20.85
CA GLN A 201 1.04 -24.83 -21.12
C GLN A 201 2.31 -24.77 -21.99
N LYS A 202 2.30 -23.95 -23.05
CA LYS A 202 3.49 -23.73 -23.89
C LYS A 202 4.66 -23.16 -23.09
N VAL A 203 4.40 -22.11 -22.29
CA VAL A 203 5.43 -21.47 -21.48
C VAL A 203 5.99 -22.41 -20.43
N VAL A 204 5.15 -23.18 -19.72
CA VAL A 204 5.61 -24.19 -18.74
C VAL A 204 6.51 -25.23 -19.41
N ARG A 205 6.12 -25.72 -20.61
CA ARG A 205 6.95 -26.68 -21.37
C ARG A 205 8.32 -26.08 -21.72
N HIS A 206 8.35 -24.84 -22.20
CA HIS A 206 9.59 -24.17 -22.61
C HIS A 206 10.48 -23.86 -21.41
N LEU A 207 9.91 -23.36 -20.30
CA LEU A 207 10.65 -23.12 -19.06
C LEU A 207 11.29 -24.39 -18.52
N ARG A 208 10.59 -25.53 -18.57
CA ARG A 208 11.13 -26.83 -18.15
C ARG A 208 12.30 -27.27 -19.02
N LEU A 209 12.12 -27.20 -20.33
CA LEU A 209 13.14 -27.59 -21.30
C LEU A 209 14.41 -26.76 -21.13
N TYR A 210 14.28 -25.43 -21.11
CA TYR A 210 15.43 -24.55 -20.98
C TYR A 210 16.06 -24.63 -19.59
N ARG A 211 15.29 -24.80 -18.51
CA ARG A 211 15.84 -24.99 -17.16
C ARG A 211 16.66 -26.28 -17.05
N ALA A 212 16.22 -27.37 -17.67
CA ALA A 212 16.97 -28.63 -17.64
C ALA A 212 18.33 -28.52 -18.35
N ASN A 213 18.37 -27.77 -19.46
CA ASN A 213 19.59 -27.63 -20.27
C ASN A 213 20.46 -26.43 -19.85
N ALA A 214 19.93 -25.49 -19.07
CA ALA A 214 20.60 -24.23 -18.73
C ALA A 214 21.91 -24.41 -17.94
N GLU A 215 22.15 -25.55 -17.29
CA GLU A 215 23.42 -25.81 -16.60
C GLU A 215 24.55 -26.23 -17.57
N HIS A 216 24.20 -26.80 -18.72
CA HIS A 216 25.14 -27.35 -19.67
C HIS A 216 25.34 -26.46 -20.90
N ASP A 217 24.32 -25.68 -21.27
CA ASP A 217 24.29 -24.92 -22.50
C ASP A 217 24.01 -23.43 -22.26
N VAL A 218 24.82 -22.59 -22.90
CA VAL A 218 24.73 -21.13 -22.87
C VAL A 218 23.47 -20.67 -23.60
N GLU A 219 23.11 -21.31 -24.71
CA GLU A 219 21.94 -20.95 -25.52
C GLU A 219 20.64 -21.27 -24.77
N ALA A 220 20.58 -22.44 -24.12
CA ALA A 220 19.47 -22.76 -23.21
C ALA A 220 19.32 -21.73 -22.07
N ALA A 221 20.44 -21.22 -21.53
CA ALA A 221 20.42 -20.22 -20.48
C ALA A 221 19.93 -18.85 -20.97
N THR A 222 20.35 -18.39 -22.15
CA THR A 222 19.83 -17.16 -22.77
C THR A 222 18.35 -17.29 -23.13
N ASN A 223 17.94 -18.41 -23.72
CA ASN A 223 16.54 -18.70 -24.01
C ASN A 223 15.68 -18.69 -22.72
N LEU A 224 16.19 -19.25 -21.61
CA LEU A 224 15.51 -19.19 -20.32
C LEU A 224 15.30 -17.75 -19.85
N LYS A 225 16.33 -16.89 -19.95
CA LYS A 225 16.27 -15.46 -19.62
C LYS A 225 15.18 -14.75 -20.43
N ASP A 226 15.06 -15.08 -21.71
CA ASP A 226 14.16 -14.40 -22.64
C ASP A 226 12.70 -14.86 -22.50
N VAL A 227 12.48 -16.16 -22.24
CA VAL A 227 11.14 -16.66 -21.89
C VAL A 227 10.68 -16.09 -20.55
N LEU A 228 11.57 -16.00 -19.55
CA LEU A 228 11.25 -15.37 -18.28
C LEU A 228 10.87 -13.89 -18.46
N TYR A 229 11.57 -13.15 -19.33
CA TYR A 229 11.19 -11.78 -19.66
C TYR A 229 9.78 -11.69 -20.25
N ALA A 230 9.43 -12.63 -21.14
CA ALA A 230 8.12 -12.65 -21.79
C ALA A 230 6.99 -12.98 -20.80
N CYS A 231 7.23 -13.87 -19.84
CA CYS A 231 6.21 -14.37 -18.92
C CYS A 231 6.05 -13.50 -17.66
N LEU A 232 7.10 -12.80 -17.22
CA LEU A 232 7.07 -11.92 -16.04
C LEU A 232 6.47 -10.54 -16.35
N LYS A 233 5.24 -10.54 -16.83
CA LYS A 233 4.43 -9.34 -17.07
C LYS A 233 3.24 -9.31 -16.11
N GLN A 234 2.70 -8.11 -15.88
CA GLN A 234 1.46 -7.95 -15.10
C GLN A 234 0.34 -8.80 -15.68
N ASN A 235 -0.31 -9.60 -14.83
CA ASN A 235 -1.44 -10.46 -15.18
C ASN A 235 -1.22 -11.28 -16.47
N PHE A 236 -0.02 -11.87 -16.63
CA PHE A 236 0.33 -12.71 -17.77
C PHE A 236 -0.72 -13.81 -17.97
N ALA A 237 -1.23 -13.95 -19.20
CA ALA A 237 -2.27 -14.92 -19.57
C ALA A 237 -3.56 -14.89 -18.72
N GLY A 238 -3.80 -13.86 -17.90
CA GLY A 238 -4.99 -13.76 -17.05
C GLY A 238 -4.94 -14.58 -15.74
N ILE A 239 -3.76 -15.00 -15.28
CA ILE A 239 -3.61 -15.83 -14.06
C ILE A 239 -4.10 -15.16 -12.77
N GLU A 240 -4.18 -13.82 -12.75
CA GLU A 240 -4.59 -13.03 -11.57
C GLU A 240 -6.09 -12.73 -11.57
N ASN A 241 -6.86 -13.29 -12.50
CA ASN A 241 -8.29 -13.04 -12.59
C ASN A 241 -9.02 -13.65 -11.37
N ALA A 242 -9.69 -12.80 -10.59
CA ALA A 242 -10.44 -13.22 -9.39
C ALA A 242 -11.51 -14.29 -9.68
N LYS A 243 -12.02 -14.37 -10.92
CA LYS A 243 -13.00 -15.38 -11.34
C LYS A 243 -12.44 -16.81 -11.39
N LEU A 244 -11.13 -16.97 -11.53
CA LEU A 244 -10.49 -18.29 -11.37
C LEU A 244 -10.63 -18.76 -9.92
N TYR A 245 -10.25 -17.89 -8.99
CA TYR A 245 -10.26 -18.17 -7.55
C TYR A 245 -11.68 -18.19 -6.96
N SER A 246 -12.69 -17.66 -7.65
CA SER A 246 -14.07 -17.70 -7.17
C SER A 246 -14.76 -19.05 -7.37
N ASN A 247 -14.25 -19.96 -8.20
CA ASN A 247 -14.92 -21.24 -8.47
C ASN A 247 -14.73 -22.29 -7.36
N THR A 248 -13.62 -22.22 -6.63
CA THR A 248 -13.25 -23.18 -5.58
C THR A 248 -13.21 -22.51 -4.22
N TYR A 249 -13.33 -23.30 -3.15
CA TYR A 249 -13.15 -22.78 -1.80
C TYR A 249 -11.66 -22.66 -1.45
N LEU A 250 -10.83 -23.60 -1.92
CA LEU A 250 -9.39 -23.62 -1.71
C LEU A 250 -8.63 -23.68 -3.03
N GLY A 251 -7.68 -22.76 -3.22
CA GLY A 251 -6.76 -22.77 -4.36
C GLY A 251 -7.38 -22.27 -5.68
N THR A 252 -6.82 -22.75 -6.78
CA THR A 252 -7.27 -22.43 -8.14
C THR A 252 -7.08 -23.65 -9.06
N LYS A 253 -6.87 -23.45 -10.36
CA LYS A 253 -6.48 -24.49 -11.32
C LYS A 253 -5.06 -25.00 -11.03
N LYS A 254 -4.85 -26.31 -11.11
CA LYS A 254 -3.52 -26.94 -10.96
C LYS A 254 -2.49 -26.39 -11.97
N LEU A 255 -2.92 -26.08 -13.20
CA LEU A 255 -2.06 -25.48 -14.23
C LEU A 255 -1.47 -24.12 -13.82
N VAL A 256 -2.22 -23.31 -13.07
CA VAL A 256 -1.74 -22.00 -12.59
C VAL A 256 -0.71 -22.20 -11.48
N GLU A 257 -0.95 -23.13 -10.57
CA GLU A 257 -0.01 -23.48 -9.51
C GLU A 257 1.29 -24.06 -10.08
N GLU A 258 1.19 -24.95 -11.07
CA GLU A 258 2.33 -25.52 -11.81
C GLU A 258 3.15 -24.43 -12.52
N TYR A 259 2.48 -23.45 -13.14
CA TYR A 259 3.15 -22.31 -13.74
C TYR A 259 3.92 -21.45 -12.71
N VAL A 260 3.28 -21.12 -11.58
CA VAL A 260 3.92 -20.33 -10.51
C VAL A 260 5.14 -21.07 -9.96
N ASP A 261 5.04 -22.38 -9.77
CA ASP A 261 6.13 -23.24 -9.30
C ASP A 261 7.29 -23.28 -10.30
N GLU A 262 7.00 -23.50 -11.59
CA GLU A 262 8.03 -23.57 -12.63
C GLU A 262 8.73 -22.23 -12.83
N VAL A 263 7.98 -21.11 -12.88
CA VAL A 263 8.57 -19.77 -12.97
C VAL A 263 9.49 -19.48 -11.78
N THR A 264 9.06 -19.83 -10.56
CA THR A 264 9.86 -19.64 -9.35
C THR A 264 11.18 -20.43 -9.42
N ARG A 265 11.11 -21.71 -9.82
CA ARG A 265 12.31 -22.56 -9.99
C ARG A 265 13.23 -22.05 -11.09
N SER A 266 12.67 -21.58 -12.21
CA SER A 266 13.44 -21.01 -13.33
C SER A 266 14.14 -19.71 -12.97
N ILE A 267 13.50 -18.85 -12.17
CA ILE A 267 14.14 -17.64 -11.62
C ILE A 267 15.33 -18.02 -10.73
N GLU A 268 15.16 -19.00 -9.85
CA GLU A 268 16.24 -19.45 -8.96
C GLU A 268 17.39 -20.12 -9.71
N ALA A 269 17.09 -20.89 -10.76
CA ALA A 269 18.09 -21.48 -11.66
C ALA A 269 18.87 -20.40 -12.40
N LEU A 270 18.20 -19.41 -12.99
CA LEU A 270 18.83 -18.29 -13.69
C LEU A 270 19.76 -17.48 -12.76
N ALA A 271 19.36 -17.26 -11.51
CA ALA A 271 20.16 -16.52 -10.53
C ALA A 271 21.46 -17.25 -10.15
N LYS A 272 21.48 -18.59 -10.21
CA LYS A 272 22.66 -19.41 -9.86
C LYS A 272 23.53 -19.78 -11.07
N ASN A 273 22.97 -19.70 -12.28
CA ASN A 273 23.65 -20.07 -13.50
C ASN A 273 24.98 -19.32 -13.66
N LYS A 274 26.04 -19.96 -14.15
CA LYS A 274 27.36 -19.33 -14.37
C LYS A 274 27.57 -18.81 -15.79
N HIS A 275 26.80 -19.32 -16.77
CA HIS A 275 26.99 -19.04 -18.19
C HIS A 275 26.59 -17.63 -18.62
N ILE A 276 25.65 -17.01 -17.90
CA ILE A 276 25.20 -15.65 -18.20
C ILE A 276 26.03 -14.65 -17.38
N SER A 277 26.47 -13.56 -18.03
CA SER A 277 27.19 -12.48 -17.37
C SER A 277 26.41 -11.90 -16.18
N LEU A 278 27.14 -11.39 -15.19
CA LEU A 278 26.51 -10.83 -14.00
C LEU A 278 25.73 -9.54 -14.31
N GLU A 279 26.21 -8.76 -15.27
CA GLU A 279 25.58 -7.51 -15.72
C GLU A 279 24.24 -7.80 -16.42
N ASP A 280 24.22 -8.80 -17.33
CA ASP A 280 22.99 -9.23 -17.99
C ASP A 280 21.96 -9.77 -17.00
N LYS A 281 22.40 -10.51 -15.97
CA LYS A 281 21.51 -10.92 -14.88
C LYS A 281 20.97 -9.71 -14.13
N ARG A 282 21.82 -8.74 -13.78
CA ARG A 282 21.40 -7.54 -13.03
C ARG A 282 20.34 -6.76 -13.82
N LEU A 283 20.57 -6.58 -15.12
CA LEU A 283 19.64 -5.93 -16.03
C LEU A 283 18.33 -6.73 -16.19
N GLY A 284 18.43 -8.04 -16.43
CA GLY A 284 17.28 -8.93 -16.52
C GLY A 284 16.40 -8.86 -15.26
N PHE A 285 16.99 -9.00 -14.07
CA PHE A 285 16.24 -8.89 -12.80
C PHE A 285 15.65 -7.49 -12.54
N LYS A 286 16.34 -6.43 -12.96
CA LYS A 286 15.79 -5.05 -12.91
C LYS A 286 14.54 -4.95 -13.78
N LEU A 287 14.60 -5.47 -15.00
CA LEU A 287 13.49 -5.46 -15.94
C LEU A 287 12.33 -6.38 -15.52
N TYR A 288 12.61 -7.58 -15.01
CA TYR A 288 11.60 -8.49 -14.47
C TYR A 288 10.81 -7.82 -13.34
N SER A 289 11.52 -7.14 -12.43
CA SER A 289 10.89 -6.40 -11.33
C SER A 289 10.03 -5.23 -11.84
N LYS A 290 10.47 -4.53 -12.90
CA LYS A 290 9.74 -3.42 -13.53
C LYS A 290 8.47 -3.90 -14.24
N ASN A 291 8.57 -4.99 -15.03
CA ASN A 291 7.48 -5.53 -15.83
C ASN A 291 6.44 -6.29 -15.00
N TYR A 292 6.89 -7.05 -14.00
CA TYR A 292 5.98 -7.76 -13.10
C TYR A 292 5.27 -6.77 -12.17
N GLY A 293 5.98 -5.72 -11.74
CA GLY A 293 5.52 -4.71 -10.80
C GLY A 293 5.52 -5.18 -9.35
N ARG A 294 5.15 -4.29 -8.42
CA ARG A 294 5.19 -4.53 -6.97
C ARG A 294 3.80 -4.64 -6.37
N THR A 295 3.70 -5.36 -5.26
CA THR A 295 2.47 -5.47 -4.47
C THR A 295 2.43 -4.46 -3.34
N ALA A 296 1.29 -3.78 -3.16
CA ALA A 296 1.02 -2.95 -2.00
C ALA A 296 -0.17 -3.45 -1.18
N PHE A 297 -0.09 -3.26 0.13
CA PHE A 297 -1.18 -3.51 1.06
C PHE A 297 -1.84 -2.19 1.47
N CYS A 298 -3.12 -2.05 1.14
CA CYS A 298 -3.90 -0.83 1.33
C CYS A 298 -4.91 -1.00 2.46
N LEU A 299 -4.77 -0.18 3.50
CA LEU A 299 -5.64 -0.12 4.66
C LEU A 299 -6.57 1.09 4.51
N SER A 300 -7.85 0.82 4.29
CA SER A 300 -8.88 1.83 4.12
C SER A 300 -9.25 2.54 5.44
N GLY A 301 -9.86 3.72 5.33
CA GLY A 301 -10.58 4.33 6.44
C GLY A 301 -11.78 3.52 6.92
N GLY A 302 -12.32 3.86 8.09
CA GLY A 302 -13.56 3.25 8.61
C GLY A 302 -13.81 3.42 10.10
N ALA A 303 -13.20 4.41 10.74
CA ALA A 303 -13.30 4.67 12.19
C ALA A 303 -13.08 3.39 13.03
N GLY A 304 -13.98 3.04 13.95
CA GLY A 304 -13.88 1.83 14.78
C GLY A 304 -13.85 0.51 14.01
N PHE A 305 -14.27 0.47 12.73
CA PHE A 305 -14.08 -0.72 11.87
C PHE A 305 -12.61 -0.93 11.47
N GLY A 306 -11.72 0.03 11.77
CA GLY A 306 -10.28 -0.14 11.59
C GLY A 306 -9.69 -1.34 12.33
N TYR A 307 -10.31 -1.81 13.43
CA TYR A 307 -9.80 -2.94 14.21
C TYR A 307 -9.82 -4.27 13.45
N TYR A 308 -10.69 -4.43 12.45
CA TYR A 308 -10.69 -5.63 11.60
C TYR A 308 -9.38 -5.76 10.79
N HIS A 309 -8.69 -4.66 10.51
CA HIS A 309 -7.38 -4.70 9.86
C HIS A 309 -6.35 -5.48 10.67
N LEU A 310 -6.40 -5.44 12.00
CA LEU A 310 -5.45 -6.14 12.86
C LEU A 310 -5.46 -7.65 12.61
N GLY A 311 -6.65 -8.21 12.38
CA GLY A 311 -6.81 -9.61 11.99
C GLY A 311 -6.20 -9.93 10.64
N VAL A 312 -6.44 -9.07 9.64
CA VAL A 312 -5.88 -9.22 8.28
C VAL A 312 -4.35 -9.10 8.31
N ILE A 313 -3.82 -8.09 8.99
CA ILE A 313 -2.38 -7.87 9.19
C ILE A 313 -1.75 -9.10 9.84
N ARG A 314 -2.36 -9.61 10.91
CA ARG A 314 -1.84 -10.75 11.64
C ARG A 314 -1.78 -12.00 10.75
N GLU A 315 -2.84 -12.29 10.00
CA GLU A 315 -2.87 -13.44 9.10
C GLU A 315 -1.80 -13.33 7.99
N LEU A 316 -1.63 -12.14 7.40
CA LEU A 316 -0.60 -11.91 6.39
C LEU A 316 0.82 -11.99 6.98
N LEU A 317 1.03 -11.50 8.20
CA LEU A 317 2.31 -11.56 8.90
C LEU A 317 2.71 -13.00 9.25
N ASP A 318 1.78 -13.77 9.84
CA ASP A 318 2.04 -15.15 10.29
C ASP A 318 2.39 -16.05 9.09
N ARG A 319 1.81 -15.78 7.91
CA ARG A 319 2.08 -16.49 6.66
C ARG A 319 3.27 -15.95 5.85
N ARG A 320 3.91 -14.87 6.30
CA ARG A 320 4.96 -14.15 5.54
C ARG A 320 4.46 -13.68 4.16
N LEU A 321 3.20 -13.28 4.09
CA LEU A 321 2.51 -12.71 2.93
C LEU A 321 2.25 -11.21 3.06
N LEU A 322 2.83 -10.55 4.07
CA LEU A 322 2.71 -9.12 4.25
C LEU A 322 3.60 -8.37 3.22
N PRO A 323 3.02 -7.58 2.29
CA PRO A 323 3.80 -6.82 1.32
C PRO A 323 4.64 -5.72 2.00
N PRO A 324 5.81 -5.37 1.43
CA PRO A 324 6.69 -4.35 2.00
C PRO A 324 6.17 -2.92 1.80
N ILE A 325 5.26 -2.68 0.85
CA ILE A 325 4.65 -1.37 0.61
C ILE A 325 3.28 -1.36 1.27
N ILE A 326 3.11 -0.45 2.23
CA ILE A 326 1.88 -0.31 3.01
C ILE A 326 1.36 1.10 2.82
N THR A 327 0.06 1.22 2.52
CA THR A 327 -0.64 2.51 2.48
C THR A 327 -1.78 2.47 3.46
N GLY A 328 -2.01 3.58 4.14
CA GLY A 328 -3.13 3.72 5.06
C GLY A 328 -3.79 5.08 4.95
N THR A 329 -5.10 5.10 5.17
CA THR A 329 -5.91 6.31 5.22
C THR A 329 -6.74 6.30 6.50
N SER A 330 -6.79 7.42 7.22
CA SER A 330 -7.58 7.55 8.46
C SER A 330 -7.27 6.44 9.48
N ALA A 331 -8.27 5.70 9.97
CA ALA A 331 -8.07 4.54 10.84
C ALA A 331 -7.09 3.48 10.27
N GLY A 332 -7.05 3.31 8.94
CA GLY A 332 -6.09 2.45 8.26
C GLY A 332 -4.66 2.97 8.32
N ALA A 333 -4.44 4.30 8.34
CA ALA A 333 -3.12 4.91 8.57
C ALA A 333 -2.62 4.62 9.98
N LEU A 334 -3.50 4.67 10.98
CA LEU A 334 -3.16 4.31 12.36
C LEU A 334 -2.69 2.86 12.47
N MET A 335 -3.44 1.92 11.88
CA MET A 335 -3.05 0.49 11.88
C MET A 335 -1.78 0.26 11.06
N GLY A 336 -1.65 0.94 9.91
CA GLY A 336 -0.46 0.87 9.08
C GLY A 336 0.81 1.38 9.78
N ALA A 337 0.67 2.37 10.66
CA ALA A 337 1.79 2.89 11.44
C ALA A 337 2.32 1.88 12.46
N ILE A 338 1.46 1.08 13.09
CA ILE A 338 1.90 -0.04 13.96
C ILE A 338 2.79 -0.99 13.15
N VAL A 339 2.36 -1.31 11.93
CA VAL A 339 3.06 -2.25 11.06
C VAL A 339 4.37 -1.66 10.55
N CYS A 340 4.42 -0.38 10.18
CA CYS A 340 5.62 0.20 9.57
C CYS A 340 6.68 0.71 10.57
N THR A 341 6.33 0.87 11.84
CA THR A 341 7.27 1.37 12.88
C THR A 341 7.91 0.25 13.70
N ARG A 342 7.34 -0.97 13.65
CA ARG A 342 7.79 -2.14 14.42
C ARG A 342 8.32 -3.25 13.53
N THR A 343 9.28 -4.00 14.06
CA THR A 343 9.81 -5.21 13.41
C THR A 343 8.77 -6.34 13.38
N ASP A 344 9.02 -7.40 12.61
CA ASP A 344 8.12 -8.56 12.54
C ASP A 344 7.91 -9.20 13.92
N GLU A 345 8.96 -9.29 14.73
CA GLU A 345 8.95 -9.89 16.06
C GLU A 345 8.17 -9.01 17.06
N GLU A 346 8.45 -7.71 17.07
CA GLU A 346 7.70 -6.72 17.89
C GLU A 346 6.21 -6.72 17.50
N LEU A 347 5.91 -6.80 16.21
CA LEU A 347 4.53 -6.79 15.72
C LEU A 347 3.75 -8.03 16.17
N ARG A 348 4.39 -9.21 16.22
CA ARG A 348 3.74 -10.44 16.73
C ARG A 348 3.38 -10.35 18.22
N GLN A 349 4.14 -9.58 19.00
CA GLN A 349 3.86 -9.33 20.41
C GLN A 349 2.70 -8.34 20.58
N VAL A 350 2.63 -7.29 19.75
CA VAL A 350 1.63 -6.22 19.88
C VAL A 350 0.26 -6.59 19.27
N LEU A 351 0.23 -7.45 18.24
CA LEU A 351 -1.02 -7.91 17.60
C LEU A 351 -1.71 -8.99 18.43
N VAL A 352 -2.17 -8.60 19.62
CA VAL A 352 -2.94 -9.39 20.59
C VAL A 352 -4.18 -8.63 21.05
N PRO A 353 -5.24 -9.30 21.56
CA PRO A 353 -6.46 -8.64 22.03
C PRO A 353 -6.23 -7.58 23.13
N GLU A 354 -5.21 -7.76 23.98
CA GLU A 354 -4.79 -6.82 25.03
C GLU A 354 -4.46 -5.42 24.50
N LEU A 355 -4.20 -5.29 23.19
CA LEU A 355 -4.06 -4.01 22.50
C LEU A 355 -5.22 -3.05 22.79
N ALA A 356 -6.43 -3.58 23.01
CA ALA A 356 -7.60 -2.79 23.41
C ALA A 356 -7.33 -1.86 24.60
N HIS A 357 -6.48 -2.25 25.55
CA HIS A 357 -6.15 -1.44 26.73
C HIS A 357 -5.37 -0.16 26.41
N LYS A 358 -4.63 -0.15 25.30
CA LYS A 358 -3.90 1.03 24.81
C LYS A 358 -4.75 1.87 23.84
N ILE A 359 -5.77 1.29 23.24
CA ILE A 359 -6.69 2.00 22.33
C ILE A 359 -7.85 2.61 23.12
N LYS A 360 -7.63 3.80 23.69
CA LYS A 360 -8.67 4.57 24.40
C LYS A 360 -8.87 5.91 23.69
N PHE A 361 -9.73 5.99 22.68
CA PHE A 361 -10.00 7.26 21.97
C PHE A 361 -10.98 8.16 22.72
N VAL A 362 -11.90 7.57 23.47
CA VAL A 362 -12.90 8.27 24.26
C VAL A 362 -12.48 8.27 25.72
N HIS A 363 -11.97 9.39 26.22
CA HIS A 363 -11.60 9.58 27.63
C HIS A 363 -12.60 10.42 28.41
N ASP A 364 -13.36 11.28 27.72
CA ASP A 364 -14.20 12.29 28.36
C ASP A 364 -15.66 11.82 28.54
N SER A 365 -16.34 12.43 29.52
CA SER A 365 -17.79 12.24 29.70
C SER A 365 -18.57 12.79 28.49
N LEU A 366 -19.77 12.27 28.23
CA LEU A 366 -20.62 12.72 27.13
C LEU A 366 -20.90 14.24 27.18
N ILE A 367 -21.00 14.80 28.39
CA ILE A 367 -21.23 16.24 28.61
C ILE A 367 -20.03 17.06 28.16
N ALA A 368 -18.81 16.59 28.45
CA ALA A 368 -17.58 17.25 28.03
C ALA A 368 -17.39 17.21 26.50
N HIS A 369 -17.80 16.13 25.82
CA HIS A 369 -17.82 16.09 24.35
C HIS A 369 -18.79 17.08 23.75
N VAL A 370 -20.00 17.23 24.31
CA VAL A 370 -20.99 18.20 23.81
C VAL A 370 -20.50 19.63 24.04
N ALA A 371 -19.95 19.92 25.22
CA ALA A 371 -19.37 21.24 25.51
C ALA A 371 -18.18 21.57 24.59
N ARG A 372 -17.33 20.57 24.27
CA ARG A 372 -16.22 20.73 23.33
C ARG A 372 -16.72 20.94 21.91
N TYR A 373 -17.67 20.13 21.46
CA TYR A 373 -18.26 20.29 20.13
C TYR A 373 -18.87 21.69 19.96
N ALA A 374 -19.54 22.21 20.99
CA ALA A 374 -20.10 23.57 20.96
C ALA A 374 -19.03 24.67 20.97
N THR A 375 -17.86 24.45 21.55
CA THR A 375 -16.80 25.47 21.71
C THR A 375 -15.75 25.43 20.60
N THR A 376 -15.31 24.24 20.18
CA THR A 376 -14.23 24.04 19.20
C THR A 376 -14.69 23.43 17.89
N GLY A 377 -15.94 22.97 17.78
CA GLY A 377 -16.47 22.29 16.59
C GLY A 377 -15.93 20.86 16.39
N ALA A 378 -15.16 20.32 17.35
CA ALA A 378 -14.55 19.00 17.27
C ALA A 378 -15.02 18.08 18.41
N PHE A 379 -15.17 16.80 18.11
CA PHE A 379 -15.53 15.77 19.08
C PHE A 379 -14.32 15.35 19.95
N PHE A 380 -13.16 15.12 19.34
CA PHE A 380 -11.94 14.70 20.03
C PHE A 380 -10.98 15.85 20.32
N ASP A 381 -10.23 15.73 21.42
CA ASP A 381 -9.13 16.65 21.74
C ASP A 381 -7.85 16.27 20.96
N SER A 382 -7.22 17.29 20.40
CA SER A 382 -5.97 17.17 19.65
C SER A 382 -4.78 16.72 20.51
N ASP A 383 -4.67 17.17 21.77
CA ASP A 383 -3.55 16.77 22.65
C ASP A 383 -3.66 15.29 23.03
N GLN A 384 -4.82 14.88 23.54
CA GLN A 384 -5.06 13.49 23.92
C GLN A 384 -4.85 12.55 22.73
N TRP A 385 -5.34 12.92 21.55
CA TRP A 385 -5.17 12.07 20.37
C TRP A 385 -3.73 12.00 19.88
N CYS A 386 -2.95 13.08 20.05
CA CYS A 386 -1.51 13.09 19.81
C CYS A 386 -0.78 12.10 20.74
N ARG A 387 -1.10 12.08 22.03
CA ARG A 387 -0.51 11.12 23.00
C ARG A 387 -0.78 9.67 22.61
N LEU A 388 -1.99 9.38 22.15
CA LEU A 388 -2.32 8.05 21.63
C LEU A 388 -1.50 7.75 20.38
N ALA A 389 -1.53 8.64 19.38
CA ALA A 389 -0.83 8.46 18.11
C ALA A 389 0.69 8.27 18.28
N LEU A 390 1.31 8.92 19.28
CA LEU A 390 2.72 8.72 19.63
C LEU A 390 3.02 7.26 20.01
N TRP A 391 2.14 6.59 20.76
CA TRP A 391 2.34 5.18 21.10
C TRP A 391 2.24 4.27 19.87
N PHE A 392 1.28 4.52 18.97
CA PHE A 392 1.14 3.78 17.72
C PHE A 392 2.38 3.94 16.82
N CYS A 393 2.97 5.13 16.79
CA CYS A 393 4.14 5.47 15.97
C CYS A 393 5.49 5.19 16.62
N ARG A 394 5.52 4.59 17.82
CA ARG A 394 6.75 4.36 18.59
C ARG A 394 7.52 5.67 18.83
N GLY A 395 6.78 6.70 19.20
CA GLY A 395 7.24 8.06 19.42
C GLY A 395 7.15 8.91 18.17
N SER A 396 8.05 9.88 18.05
CA SER A 396 8.07 10.80 16.90
C SER A 396 8.99 10.31 15.80
N LEU A 397 8.77 9.08 15.31
CA LEU A 397 9.52 8.58 14.16
C LEU A 397 9.12 9.33 12.89
N THR A 398 10.11 9.58 12.02
CA THR A 398 9.86 10.11 10.67
C THR A 398 9.66 8.99 9.66
N PHE A 399 9.10 9.30 8.48
CA PHE A 399 8.94 8.30 7.41
C PHE A 399 10.26 7.66 6.98
N LYS A 400 11.34 8.45 6.94
CA LYS A 400 12.69 7.95 6.64
C LYS A 400 13.21 7.02 7.74
N GLU A 401 13.13 7.45 9.00
CA GLU A 401 13.57 6.65 10.16
C GLU A 401 12.83 5.30 10.25
N ALA A 402 11.51 5.31 10.02
CA ALA A 402 10.72 4.08 10.03
C ALA A 402 11.10 3.13 8.89
N TYR A 403 11.37 3.66 7.69
CA TYR A 403 11.84 2.87 6.55
C TYR A 403 13.23 2.27 6.79
N GLU A 404 14.17 3.03 7.36
CA GLU A 404 15.51 2.54 7.69
C GLU A 404 15.47 1.44 8.77
N ARG A 405 14.54 1.53 9.71
CA ARG A 405 14.34 0.52 10.76
C ARG A 405 13.73 -0.78 10.26
N THR A 406 12.62 -0.71 9.51
CA THR A 406 11.82 -1.89 9.17
C THR A 406 12.01 -2.37 7.73
N GLY A 407 12.52 -1.51 6.84
CA GLY A 407 12.55 -1.75 5.39
C GLY A 407 11.17 -1.70 4.72
N ARG A 408 10.10 -1.36 5.47
CA ARG A 408 8.72 -1.25 4.96
C ARG A 408 8.45 0.18 4.54
N VAL A 409 7.90 0.34 3.35
CA VAL A 409 7.52 1.64 2.79
C VAL A 409 6.15 2.02 3.35
N PHE A 410 6.09 3.05 4.18
CA PHE A 410 4.82 3.57 4.69
C PHE A 410 4.32 4.75 3.86
N ASN A 411 3.05 4.71 3.50
CA ASN A 411 2.37 5.76 2.75
C ASN A 411 1.11 6.21 3.49
N VAL A 412 0.91 7.51 3.63
CA VAL A 412 -0.27 8.10 4.26
C VAL A 412 -0.91 9.12 3.31
N SER A 413 -2.21 8.97 3.07
CA SER A 413 -3.00 9.88 2.23
C SER A 413 -3.55 11.05 3.08
N VAL A 414 -3.31 12.28 2.63
CA VAL A 414 -3.85 13.50 3.28
C VAL A 414 -4.42 14.46 2.24
N VAL A 415 -5.49 15.18 2.60
CA VAL A 415 -6.10 16.20 1.75
C VAL A 415 -5.80 17.57 2.35
N PRO A 416 -5.26 18.54 1.60
CA PRO A 416 -5.12 19.91 2.09
C PRO A 416 -6.47 20.55 2.43
N HIS A 417 -6.50 21.48 3.39
CA HIS A 417 -7.73 22.21 3.74
C HIS A 417 -8.29 23.02 2.56
N ASP A 418 -7.39 23.56 1.73
CA ASP A 418 -7.73 24.30 0.52
C ASP A 418 -8.37 23.37 -0.53
N PRO A 419 -9.59 23.68 -1.00
CA PRO A 419 -10.29 22.87 -2.00
C PRO A 419 -9.54 22.72 -3.32
N HIS A 420 -8.76 23.71 -3.74
CA HIS A 420 -8.07 23.67 -5.04
C HIS A 420 -6.79 22.84 -5.03
N SER A 421 -6.26 22.55 -3.86
CA SER A 421 -5.02 21.80 -3.71
C SER A 421 -5.26 20.28 -3.85
N PRO A 422 -4.44 19.56 -4.63
CA PRO A 422 -4.60 18.11 -4.82
C PRO A 422 -4.26 17.31 -3.55
N PRO A 423 -4.82 16.10 -3.39
CA PRO A 423 -4.44 15.21 -2.30
C PRO A 423 -2.95 14.86 -2.38
N LYS A 424 -2.27 14.76 -1.23
CA LYS A 424 -0.85 14.41 -1.11
C LYS A 424 -0.69 13.00 -0.55
N LEU A 425 0.26 12.25 -1.10
CA LEU A 425 0.70 10.95 -0.57
C LEU A 425 2.05 11.14 0.13
N LEU A 426 2.04 11.09 1.46
CA LEU A 426 3.22 11.25 2.30
C LEU A 426 3.94 9.90 2.44
N ASN A 427 5.22 9.87 2.13
CA ASN A 427 6.08 8.70 2.25
C ASN A 427 7.56 9.11 2.43
N TYR A 428 8.47 8.14 2.50
CA TYR A 428 9.90 8.43 2.70
C TYR A 428 10.58 9.15 1.51
N ILE A 429 9.97 9.15 0.31
CA ILE A 429 10.46 9.86 -0.87
C ILE A 429 9.91 11.29 -0.90
N THR A 430 8.61 11.44 -0.70
CA THR A 430 7.90 12.73 -0.81
C THR A 430 8.05 13.60 0.44
N ALA A 431 8.09 12.98 1.62
CA ALA A 431 8.14 13.67 2.92
C ALA A 431 9.02 12.89 3.93
N PRO A 432 10.34 12.72 3.67
CA PRO A 432 11.23 11.89 4.50
C PRO A 432 11.29 12.32 5.98
N ASN A 433 11.34 13.63 6.24
CA ASN A 433 11.53 14.20 7.57
C ASN A 433 10.20 14.47 8.30
N CYS A 434 9.06 14.23 7.64
CA CYS A 434 7.74 14.41 8.24
C CYS A 434 7.51 13.34 9.32
N VAL A 435 6.96 13.76 10.45
CA VAL A 435 6.71 12.91 11.60
C VAL A 435 5.40 12.14 11.41
N ILE A 436 5.46 10.83 11.57
CA ILE A 436 4.38 9.92 11.18
C ILE A 436 3.08 10.19 11.95
N TRP A 437 3.14 10.44 13.26
CA TRP A 437 1.92 10.68 14.04
C TRP A 437 1.17 11.94 13.58
N SER A 438 1.88 13.00 13.14
CA SER A 438 1.25 14.22 12.62
C SER A 438 0.51 13.95 11.31
N ALA A 439 1.10 13.11 10.45
CA ALA A 439 0.47 12.66 9.21
C ALA A 439 -0.78 11.79 9.47
N ILE A 440 -0.76 10.92 10.49
CA ILE A 440 -1.93 10.11 10.86
C ILE A 440 -3.06 10.98 11.39
N MET A 441 -2.76 11.94 12.28
CA MET A 441 -3.77 12.85 12.81
C MET A 441 -4.40 13.70 11.69
N ALA A 442 -3.59 14.21 10.76
CA ALA A 442 -4.08 14.87 9.56
C ALA A 442 -4.94 13.95 8.69
N SER A 443 -4.50 12.69 8.49
CA SER A 443 -5.25 11.69 7.73
C SER A 443 -6.54 11.23 8.42
N ALA A 444 -6.69 11.43 9.74
CA ALA A 444 -7.90 11.10 10.50
C ALA A 444 -8.75 12.34 10.85
N ALA A 445 -8.37 13.52 10.34
CA ALA A 445 -9.05 14.79 10.60
C ALA A 445 -10.34 14.93 9.77
N ILE A 446 -11.37 14.18 10.15
CA ILE A 446 -12.71 14.28 9.57
C ILE A 446 -13.39 15.53 10.15
N PRO A 447 -13.92 16.43 9.29
CA PRO A 447 -14.67 17.59 9.73
C PRO A 447 -15.77 17.21 10.74
N GLY A 448 -15.80 17.90 11.89
CA GLY A 448 -16.75 17.65 12.99
C GLY A 448 -16.30 16.60 14.01
N ILE A 449 -15.38 15.70 13.65
CA ILE A 449 -14.75 14.74 14.58
C ILE A 449 -13.46 15.33 15.14
N LEU A 450 -12.60 15.84 14.26
CA LEU A 450 -11.35 16.49 14.61
C LEU A 450 -11.11 17.70 13.70
N ASN A 451 -10.56 18.76 14.28
CA ASN A 451 -10.18 19.94 13.53
C ASN A 451 -9.05 19.65 12.52
N PRO A 452 -8.95 20.42 11.43
CA PRO A 452 -7.86 20.31 10.47
C PRO A 452 -6.48 20.42 11.16
N MET A 453 -5.56 19.53 10.81
CA MET A 453 -4.26 19.38 11.48
C MET A 453 -3.09 19.88 10.63
N VAL A 454 -2.03 20.33 11.30
CA VAL A 454 -0.79 20.73 10.64
C VAL A 454 0.20 19.56 10.64
N LEU A 455 0.88 19.36 9.51
CA LEU A 455 1.96 18.37 9.40
C LEU A 455 3.23 18.93 10.05
N LEU A 456 3.98 18.08 10.75
CA LEU A 456 5.22 18.47 11.41
C LEU A 456 6.41 17.70 10.85
N GLN A 457 7.57 18.35 10.80
CA GLN A 457 8.83 17.74 10.37
C GLN A 457 9.95 17.94 11.39
N LYS A 458 10.88 16.99 11.42
CA LYS A 458 12.12 17.13 12.18
C LYS A 458 13.16 17.90 11.38
N THR A 459 13.88 18.78 12.07
CA THR A 459 15.04 19.46 11.53
C THR A 459 16.31 18.82 12.08
N PRO A 460 17.37 18.60 11.27
CA PRO A 460 18.61 17.97 11.75
C PRO A 460 19.32 18.72 12.89
N LYS A 461 18.99 20.01 13.09
CA LYS A 461 19.68 20.92 14.01
C LYS A 461 18.92 21.21 15.30
N SER A 462 17.65 20.83 15.41
CA SER A 462 16.81 21.14 16.58
C SER A 462 16.02 19.92 17.05
N ASN A 463 15.88 19.78 18.37
CA ASN A 463 14.99 18.79 18.97
C ASN A 463 13.50 19.22 18.91
N HIS A 464 13.23 20.42 18.39
CA HIS A 464 11.88 20.94 18.17
C HIS A 464 11.34 20.57 16.79
N LEU A 465 10.03 20.38 16.72
CA LEU A 465 9.30 20.12 15.49
C LEU A 465 8.89 21.43 14.83
N ILE A 466 9.07 21.53 13.52
CA ILE A 466 8.65 22.69 12.73
C ILE A 466 7.49 22.30 11.81
N PRO A 467 6.58 23.24 11.47
CA PRO A 467 5.52 22.99 10.50
C PRO A 467 6.08 22.61 9.12
N TYR A 468 5.48 21.61 8.51
CA TYR A 468 5.70 21.23 7.11
C TYR A 468 4.82 22.08 6.18
N ASP A 469 5.29 22.34 4.95
CA ASP A 469 4.59 23.17 3.95
C ASP A 469 4.04 24.50 4.51
N TYR A 470 4.88 25.33 5.11
CA TYR A 470 4.50 26.65 5.66
C TYR A 470 3.31 26.64 6.64
N GLY A 471 3.00 25.50 7.26
CA GLY A 471 1.93 25.38 8.24
C GLY A 471 0.52 25.27 7.65
N HIS A 472 0.38 24.83 6.39
CA HIS A 472 -0.94 24.51 5.85
C HIS A 472 -1.63 23.42 6.69
N LYS A 473 -2.95 23.57 6.83
CA LYS A 473 -3.80 22.60 7.53
C LYS A 473 -4.28 21.53 6.55
N PHE A 474 -4.44 20.30 7.05
CA PHE A 474 -4.82 19.11 6.30
C PHE A 474 -6.04 18.44 6.96
N LYS A 475 -6.80 17.72 6.15
CA LYS A 475 -8.02 16.96 6.46
C LYS A 475 -7.83 15.49 6.06
N ASP A 476 -8.81 14.67 6.46
CA ASP A 476 -8.82 13.23 6.21
C ASP A 476 -8.64 12.87 4.72
N GLY A 477 -7.74 11.91 4.46
CA GLY A 477 -7.44 11.38 3.13
C GLY A 477 -8.63 10.72 2.42
N SER A 478 -9.53 10.09 3.20
CA SER A 478 -10.68 9.32 2.73
C SER A 478 -11.78 10.18 2.13
N LEU A 479 -11.75 11.51 2.33
CA LEU A 479 -12.70 12.43 1.72
C LEU A 479 -12.55 12.50 0.19
N ARG A 480 -11.33 12.32 -0.33
CA ARG A 480 -11.05 12.38 -1.78
C ARG A 480 -10.49 11.09 -2.35
N THR A 481 -9.52 10.50 -1.67
CA THR A 481 -8.78 9.34 -2.17
C THR A 481 -8.41 8.41 -1.03
N ASP A 482 -9.30 7.47 -0.73
CA ASP A 482 -9.06 6.42 0.26
C ASP A 482 -7.94 5.46 -0.17
N ILE A 483 -7.90 5.05 -1.44
CA ILE A 483 -6.87 4.15 -2.00
C ILE A 483 -6.14 4.84 -3.17
N PRO A 484 -4.94 5.40 -2.95
CA PRO A 484 -4.22 6.17 -3.95
C PRO A 484 -3.45 5.27 -4.94
N THR A 485 -4.17 4.57 -5.82
CA THR A 485 -3.55 3.63 -6.79
C THR A 485 -2.59 4.31 -7.76
N GLN A 486 -2.97 5.46 -8.32
CA GLN A 486 -2.14 6.18 -9.30
C GLN A 486 -0.85 6.74 -8.66
N PRO A 487 -0.88 7.44 -7.50
CA PRO A 487 0.34 7.87 -6.82
C PRO A 487 1.27 6.70 -6.42
N LEU A 488 0.71 5.55 -6.03
CA LEU A 488 1.50 4.36 -5.69
C LEU A 488 2.17 3.74 -6.92
N TYR A 489 1.47 3.71 -8.07
CA TYR A 489 2.05 3.27 -9.33
C TYR A 489 3.21 4.20 -9.74
N ASN A 490 3.02 5.52 -9.68
CA ASN A 490 4.03 6.50 -10.08
C ASN A 490 5.26 6.47 -9.16
N SER A 491 5.07 6.32 -7.84
CA SER A 491 6.17 6.39 -6.87
C SER A 491 6.93 5.07 -6.72
N PHE A 492 6.23 3.93 -6.83
CA PHE A 492 6.78 2.62 -6.47
C PHE A 492 6.56 1.52 -7.51
N GLY A 493 5.93 1.80 -8.65
CA GLY A 493 5.60 0.79 -9.66
C GLY A 493 4.61 -0.27 -9.14
N VAL A 494 3.72 0.13 -8.22
CA VAL A 494 2.70 -0.76 -7.64
C VAL A 494 1.59 -0.98 -8.65
N ASN A 495 1.39 -2.23 -9.03
CA ASN A 495 0.35 -2.61 -10.00
C ASN A 495 -0.60 -3.69 -9.47
N TYR A 496 -0.34 -4.21 -8.28
CA TYR A 496 -1.18 -5.17 -7.59
C TYR A 496 -1.48 -4.68 -6.18
N THR A 497 -2.76 -4.47 -5.87
CA THR A 497 -3.20 -3.92 -4.58
C THR A 497 -4.04 -4.93 -3.80
N ILE A 498 -3.61 -5.19 -2.56
CA ILE A 498 -4.38 -5.96 -1.58
C ILE A 498 -5.06 -4.94 -0.68
N VAL A 499 -6.37 -4.80 -0.81
CA VAL A 499 -7.15 -3.80 -0.09
C VAL A 499 -7.88 -4.48 1.06
N SER A 500 -7.61 -4.04 2.28
CA SER A 500 -8.51 -4.30 3.41
C SER A 500 -9.51 -3.14 3.47
N GLN A 501 -10.75 -3.42 3.12
CA GLN A 501 -11.81 -2.41 3.01
C GLN A 501 -12.76 -2.53 4.20
N VAL A 502 -12.78 -1.53 5.08
CA VAL A 502 -13.57 -1.53 6.33
C VAL A 502 -14.58 -0.39 6.39
N ASN A 503 -14.63 0.46 5.37
CA ASN A 503 -15.57 1.56 5.32
C ASN A 503 -17.03 1.07 5.38
N PRO A 504 -17.81 1.53 6.37
CA PRO A 504 -19.16 1.02 6.62
C PRO A 504 -20.11 1.24 5.43
N HIS A 505 -20.07 2.44 4.87
CA HIS A 505 -20.96 2.87 3.79
C HIS A 505 -20.80 2.03 2.50
N ILE A 506 -19.61 1.44 2.31
CA ILE A 506 -19.25 0.68 1.12
C ILE A 506 -19.62 -0.80 1.24
N HIS A 507 -19.68 -1.33 2.47
CA HIS A 507 -20.08 -2.71 2.72
C HIS A 507 -21.46 -3.02 2.13
N LEU A 508 -22.33 -2.00 2.01
CA LEU A 508 -23.61 -2.10 1.35
C LEU A 508 -23.53 -2.15 -0.19
N PHE A 509 -22.44 -1.80 -0.86
CA PHE A 509 -22.38 -1.81 -2.33
C PHE A 509 -21.46 -2.89 -2.91
N PHE A 510 -20.72 -3.60 -2.06
CA PHE A 510 -19.92 -4.74 -2.47
C PHE A 510 -20.77 -6.00 -2.62
N TYR A 511 -21.04 -6.35 -3.87
CA TYR A 511 -21.67 -7.62 -4.21
C TYR A 511 -20.94 -8.31 -5.34
N ALA A 512 -20.50 -9.53 -5.05
CA ALA A 512 -19.79 -10.37 -6.00
C ALA A 512 -20.80 -11.23 -6.77
N ASN A 513 -21.32 -10.69 -7.86
CA ASN A 513 -22.32 -11.31 -8.75
C ASN A 513 -21.94 -12.75 -9.17
N GLN A 514 -20.65 -13.00 -9.41
CA GLN A 514 -20.09 -14.27 -9.87
C GLN A 514 -19.19 -14.94 -8.81
N GLY A 515 -19.40 -14.60 -7.53
CA GLY A 515 -18.61 -15.09 -6.41
C GLY A 515 -17.34 -14.28 -6.17
N SER A 516 -16.73 -14.50 -5.01
CA SER A 516 -15.45 -13.88 -4.62
C SER A 516 -14.41 -14.98 -4.41
N PRO A 517 -13.10 -14.69 -4.44
CA PRO A 517 -12.07 -15.70 -4.23
C PRO A 517 -12.33 -16.53 -2.96
N GLY A 518 -12.27 -17.86 -3.09
CA GLY A 518 -12.57 -18.82 -2.03
C GLY A 518 -14.03 -18.85 -1.56
N ARG A 519 -14.93 -18.15 -2.26
CA ARG A 519 -16.38 -18.10 -1.98
C ARG A 519 -17.21 -18.25 -3.27
N PRO A 520 -17.31 -19.48 -3.76
CA PRO A 520 -18.09 -19.83 -4.93
C PRO A 520 -19.57 -19.61 -4.74
N VAL A 521 -20.22 -19.24 -5.85
CA VAL A 521 -21.66 -19.03 -5.91
C VAL A 521 -22.40 -20.31 -5.55
N THR A 522 -23.52 -20.14 -4.87
CA THR A 522 -24.37 -21.23 -4.39
C THR A 522 -25.11 -21.94 -5.52
N HIS A 523 -25.50 -21.17 -6.54
CA HIS A 523 -26.30 -21.54 -7.71
C HIS A 523 -25.48 -22.34 -8.75
N ARG A 524 -26.12 -23.34 -9.38
CA ARG A 524 -25.52 -24.24 -10.41
C ARG A 524 -24.08 -24.68 -10.10
N TRP A 525 -23.84 -25.12 -8.86
CA TRP A 525 -22.52 -25.58 -8.39
C TRP A 525 -21.36 -24.58 -8.61
N GLY A 526 -21.62 -23.29 -8.53
CA GLY A 526 -20.60 -22.24 -8.63
C GLY A 526 -20.39 -21.66 -10.03
N LYS A 527 -21.09 -22.18 -11.05
CA LYS A 527 -20.98 -21.70 -12.44
C LYS A 527 -22.00 -20.62 -12.83
N GLY A 528 -22.87 -20.21 -11.90
CA GLY A 528 -23.97 -19.29 -12.16
C GLY A 528 -23.85 -17.94 -11.47
N TRP A 529 -24.75 -17.03 -11.83
CA TRP A 529 -24.96 -15.75 -11.16
C TRP A 529 -25.65 -15.94 -9.81
N ARG A 530 -25.27 -15.14 -8.81
CA ARG A 530 -25.83 -15.24 -7.46
C ARG A 530 -27.29 -14.78 -7.45
N GLY A 531 -28.19 -15.63 -7.01
CA GLY A 531 -29.64 -15.39 -7.10
C GLY A 531 -30.22 -15.57 -8.52
N GLY A 532 -29.45 -16.06 -9.49
CA GLY A 532 -29.86 -16.16 -10.89
C GLY A 532 -29.51 -14.93 -11.73
N PHE A 533 -29.67 -15.04 -13.05
CA PHE A 533 -29.29 -13.97 -13.99
C PHE A 533 -30.12 -12.70 -13.79
N LEU A 534 -31.45 -12.83 -13.69
CA LEU A 534 -32.36 -11.68 -13.55
C LEU A 534 -32.11 -10.88 -12.26
N ALA A 535 -31.98 -11.56 -11.13
CA ALA A 535 -31.72 -10.90 -9.86
C ALA A 535 -30.35 -10.19 -9.86
N SER A 536 -29.30 -10.85 -10.36
CA SER A 536 -27.99 -10.22 -10.49
C SER A 536 -27.98 -9.07 -11.51
N ALA A 537 -28.73 -9.17 -12.60
CA ALA A 537 -28.84 -8.11 -13.61
C ALA A 537 -29.59 -6.89 -13.05
N ALA A 538 -30.71 -7.10 -12.36
CA ALA A 538 -31.44 -6.04 -11.68
C ALA A 538 -30.58 -5.38 -10.59
N GLU A 539 -29.82 -6.17 -9.84
CA GLU A 539 -28.89 -5.64 -8.85
C GLU A 539 -27.80 -4.76 -9.49
N GLN A 540 -27.18 -5.25 -10.56
CA GLN A 540 -26.15 -4.51 -11.30
C GLN A 540 -26.72 -3.23 -11.92
N PHE A 541 -27.94 -3.28 -12.44
CA PHE A 541 -28.65 -2.13 -12.98
C PHE A 541 -28.87 -1.06 -11.91
N LEU A 542 -29.49 -1.43 -10.77
CA LEU A 542 -29.74 -0.51 -9.66
C LEU A 542 -28.44 0.11 -9.13
N LYS A 543 -27.36 -0.67 -9.02
CA LYS A 543 -26.06 -0.15 -8.58
C LYS A 543 -25.47 0.87 -9.56
N LEU A 544 -25.57 0.59 -10.87
CA LEU A 544 -25.10 1.51 -11.90
C LEU A 544 -25.94 2.80 -11.92
N ASP A 545 -27.25 2.68 -11.73
CA ASP A 545 -28.18 3.81 -11.72
C ASP A 545 -27.95 4.72 -10.51
N LEU A 546 -27.83 4.16 -9.32
CA LEU A 546 -27.42 4.88 -8.10
C LEU A 546 -26.11 5.65 -8.30
N THR A 547 -25.12 5.01 -8.93
CA THR A 547 -23.83 5.65 -9.23
C THR A 547 -23.98 6.79 -10.24
N LYS A 548 -24.85 6.62 -11.25
CA LYS A 548 -25.17 7.66 -12.23
C LYS A 548 -25.79 8.86 -11.54
N TRP A 549 -26.83 8.68 -10.74
CA TRP A 549 -27.51 9.78 -10.06
C TRP A 549 -26.61 10.53 -9.07
N LEU A 550 -25.74 9.82 -8.35
CA LEU A 550 -24.73 10.45 -7.48
C LEU A 550 -23.72 11.30 -8.28
N LYS A 551 -23.32 10.85 -9.49
CA LYS A 551 -22.46 11.64 -10.39
C LYS A 551 -23.18 12.88 -10.89
N VAL A 552 -24.44 12.75 -11.32
CA VAL A 552 -25.27 13.90 -11.75
C VAL A 552 -25.38 14.93 -10.63
N LEU A 553 -25.63 14.48 -9.40
CA LEU A 553 -25.75 15.36 -8.23
C LEU A 553 -24.46 16.15 -7.95
N ARG A 554 -23.31 15.51 -8.14
CA ARG A 554 -21.98 16.14 -8.01
C ARG A 554 -21.69 17.09 -9.16
N ASP A 555 -21.81 16.63 -10.41
CA ASP A 555 -21.37 17.37 -11.59
C ASP A 555 -22.22 18.64 -11.82
N LEU A 556 -23.43 18.67 -11.26
CA LEU A 556 -24.30 19.84 -11.24
C LEU A 556 -24.13 20.71 -9.96
N ASP A 557 -23.18 20.41 -9.08
CA ASP A 557 -22.90 21.10 -7.80
C ASP A 557 -24.13 21.28 -6.89
N LEU A 558 -25.08 20.35 -7.01
CA LEU A 558 -26.39 20.49 -6.40
C LEU A 558 -26.33 20.29 -4.88
N LEU A 559 -25.44 19.40 -4.41
CA LEU A 559 -25.24 19.13 -2.98
C LEU A 559 -24.82 20.39 -2.23
N PRO A 560 -25.37 20.64 -1.04
CA PRO A 560 -24.84 21.67 -0.17
C PRO A 560 -23.42 21.29 0.27
N LYS A 561 -22.49 22.24 0.24
CA LYS A 561 -21.17 22.10 0.85
C LYS A 561 -21.36 22.11 2.37
N ILE A 562 -21.50 20.93 2.97
CA ILE A 562 -21.58 20.82 4.43
C ILE A 562 -20.16 20.97 4.96
N MET A 563 -19.91 22.03 5.74
CA MET A 563 -18.61 22.31 6.37
C MET A 563 -17.48 22.56 5.35
N ASP A 564 -17.81 23.29 4.28
CA ASP A 564 -16.93 23.64 3.16
C ASP A 564 -16.31 22.44 2.42
N GLN A 565 -16.99 21.29 2.42
CA GLN A 565 -16.51 20.05 1.78
C GLN A 565 -17.57 19.38 0.90
N ASP A 566 -17.08 18.77 -0.19
CA ASP A 566 -17.89 18.03 -1.15
C ASP A 566 -17.96 16.55 -0.76
N TRP A 567 -19.00 16.18 -0.02
CA TRP A 567 -19.23 14.80 0.47
C TRP A 567 -19.53 13.79 -0.63
N SER A 568 -19.79 14.25 -1.86
CA SER A 568 -20.02 13.40 -3.04
C SER A 568 -18.83 12.50 -3.37
N TYR A 569 -17.60 12.98 -3.13
CA TYR A 569 -16.39 12.23 -3.45
C TYR A 569 -16.25 10.96 -2.63
N ILE A 570 -16.80 10.91 -1.42
CA ILE A 570 -16.78 9.71 -0.57
C ILE A 570 -17.52 8.57 -1.26
N TRP A 571 -18.62 8.82 -1.96
CA TRP A 571 -19.40 7.75 -2.59
C TRP A 571 -18.88 7.31 -3.96
N LEU A 572 -18.17 8.20 -4.66
CA LEU A 572 -17.74 8.00 -6.05
C LEU A 572 -16.30 7.45 -6.18
N GLN A 573 -15.63 7.21 -5.06
CA GLN A 573 -14.28 6.68 -5.02
C GLN A 573 -14.20 5.22 -5.48
N LYS A 574 -13.03 4.84 -6.02
CA LYS A 574 -12.69 3.43 -6.27
C LYS A 574 -12.19 2.82 -4.97
N PHE A 575 -12.91 1.80 -4.52
CA PHE A 575 -12.72 1.17 -3.22
C PHE A 575 -12.29 -0.29 -3.30
N ASP A 576 -12.19 -0.81 -4.52
CA ASP A 576 -11.71 -2.13 -4.87
C ASP A 576 -10.26 -2.10 -5.34
N GLY A 577 -9.53 -3.14 -4.97
CA GLY A 577 -8.22 -3.47 -5.53
C GLY A 577 -8.22 -4.83 -6.21
N SER A 578 -7.05 -5.28 -6.64
CA SER A 578 -6.86 -6.62 -7.24
C SER A 578 -7.39 -7.73 -6.31
N VAL A 579 -7.19 -7.57 -5.00
CA VAL A 579 -7.81 -8.40 -3.96
C VAL A 579 -8.45 -7.46 -2.94
N THR A 580 -9.75 -7.64 -2.68
CA THR A 580 -10.47 -6.83 -1.69
C THR A 580 -11.00 -7.71 -0.58
N ILE A 581 -10.55 -7.46 0.65
CA ILE A 581 -10.95 -8.17 1.87
C ILE A 581 -11.94 -7.29 2.62
N LEU A 582 -13.16 -7.78 2.77
CA LEU A 582 -14.26 -7.10 3.47
C LEU A 582 -14.57 -7.82 4.79
N PRO A 583 -14.71 -7.11 5.92
CA PRO A 583 -15.12 -7.72 7.18
C PRO A 583 -16.57 -8.19 7.13
N LYS A 584 -16.99 -8.96 8.14
CA LYS A 584 -18.41 -9.24 8.39
C LYS A 584 -18.82 -8.47 9.63
N THR A 585 -19.58 -7.41 9.45
CA THR A 585 -20.05 -6.58 10.56
C THR A 585 -21.41 -7.07 11.06
N ASN A 586 -21.59 -7.06 12.37
CA ASN A 586 -22.87 -7.26 13.03
C ASN A 586 -23.54 -5.90 13.28
N LEU A 587 -24.85 -5.86 13.50
CA LEU A 587 -25.57 -4.60 13.75
C LEU A 587 -25.05 -3.85 14.98
N LEU A 588 -24.63 -4.57 16.03
CA LEU A 588 -24.04 -3.98 17.24
C LEU A 588 -22.71 -3.26 16.96
N ASP A 589 -21.95 -3.70 15.95
CA ASP A 589 -20.68 -3.07 15.59
C ASP A 589 -20.89 -1.65 15.05
N TRP A 590 -22.07 -1.36 14.47
CA TRP A 590 -22.43 -0.03 13.97
C TRP A 590 -22.73 0.96 15.09
N ILE A 591 -23.39 0.51 16.16
CA ILE A 591 -23.71 1.35 17.33
C ILE A 591 -22.41 1.77 18.03
N HIS A 592 -21.44 0.86 18.07
CA HIS A 592 -20.18 1.06 18.78
C HIS A 592 -19.02 1.49 17.89
N ILE A 593 -19.30 2.16 16.77
CA ILE A 593 -18.27 2.61 15.82
C ILE A 593 -17.34 3.69 16.41
N VAL A 594 -17.86 4.52 17.33
CA VAL A 594 -17.12 5.61 18.00
C VAL A 594 -16.65 5.21 19.41
N SER A 595 -17.15 4.11 19.96
CA SER A 595 -16.82 3.66 21.32
C SER A 595 -15.45 2.97 21.39
N ASN A 596 -14.80 3.04 22.56
CA ASN A 596 -13.57 2.29 22.81
C ASN A 596 -13.78 0.77 22.67
N PRO A 597 -12.82 0.03 22.11
CA PRO A 597 -12.90 -1.42 22.04
C PRO A 597 -12.65 -2.06 23.40
N THR A 598 -13.43 -3.08 23.74
CA THR A 598 -13.10 -4.02 24.82
C THR A 598 -12.19 -5.12 24.28
N GLU A 599 -11.48 -5.83 25.16
CA GLU A 599 -10.61 -6.94 24.76
C GLU A 599 -11.37 -8.03 23.98
N GLU A 600 -12.57 -8.39 24.43
CA GLU A 600 -13.43 -9.35 23.73
C GLU A 600 -13.82 -8.89 22.32
N ARG A 601 -14.15 -7.59 22.16
CA ARG A 601 -14.50 -7.02 20.86
C ARG A 601 -13.28 -6.92 19.95
N MET A 602 -12.11 -6.63 20.51
CA MET A 602 -10.85 -6.65 19.78
C MET A 602 -10.54 -8.05 19.27
N LYS A 603 -10.66 -9.06 20.14
CA LYS A 603 -10.52 -10.49 19.76
C LYS A 603 -11.49 -10.84 18.63
N HIS A 604 -12.77 -10.49 18.77
CA HIS A 604 -13.77 -10.72 17.74
C HIS A 604 -13.41 -10.05 16.40
N ALA A 605 -13.00 -8.78 16.41
CA ALA A 605 -12.61 -8.05 15.21
C ALA A 605 -11.38 -8.69 14.53
N MET A 606 -10.39 -9.12 15.32
CA MET A 606 -9.22 -9.83 14.83
C MET A 606 -9.58 -11.19 14.22
N ASP A 607 -10.41 -11.98 14.88
CA ASP A 607 -10.83 -13.31 14.39
C ASP A 607 -11.66 -13.20 13.10
N VAL A 608 -12.54 -12.20 13.02
CA VAL A 608 -13.29 -11.88 11.79
C VAL A 608 -12.32 -11.44 10.69
N GLY A 609 -11.34 -10.58 10.97
CA GLY A 609 -10.32 -10.17 10.00
C GLY A 609 -9.52 -11.35 9.45
N ARG A 610 -9.08 -12.27 10.32
CA ARG A 610 -8.35 -13.50 9.94
C ARG A 610 -9.22 -14.39 9.05
N SER A 611 -10.42 -14.74 9.50
CA SER A 611 -11.34 -15.63 8.77
C SER A 611 -11.76 -15.09 7.40
N ARG A 612 -11.75 -13.76 7.23
CA ARG A 612 -12.05 -13.09 5.96
C ARG A 612 -10.86 -13.06 5.01
N THR A 613 -9.65 -13.23 5.53
CA THR A 613 -8.41 -13.26 4.75
C THR A 613 -8.17 -14.64 4.13
N TRP A 614 -8.47 -15.73 4.84
CA TRP A 614 -8.21 -17.11 4.41
C TRP A 614 -8.63 -17.45 2.97
N PRO A 615 -9.84 -17.06 2.47
CA PRO A 615 -10.26 -17.34 1.10
C PRO A 615 -9.36 -16.70 0.02
N ASN A 616 -8.71 -15.58 0.34
CA ASN A 616 -7.88 -14.82 -0.59
C ASN A 616 -6.38 -15.21 -0.50
N VAL A 617 -5.99 -16.02 0.48
CA VAL A 617 -4.58 -16.38 0.74
C VAL A 617 -3.93 -17.06 -0.47
N SER A 618 -4.64 -17.94 -1.18
CA SER A 618 -4.10 -18.63 -2.36
C SER A 618 -3.73 -17.66 -3.48
N MET A 619 -4.63 -16.71 -3.77
CA MET A 619 -4.43 -15.68 -4.79
C MET A 619 -3.26 -14.74 -4.44
N ILE A 620 -3.20 -14.29 -3.18
CA ILE A 620 -2.11 -13.44 -2.67
C ILE A 620 -0.77 -14.21 -2.70
N SER A 621 -0.78 -15.46 -2.26
CA SER A 621 0.41 -16.32 -2.23
C SER A 621 1.00 -16.52 -3.63
N ASN A 622 0.17 -16.85 -4.62
CA ASN A 622 0.65 -17.06 -6.00
C ASN A 622 1.35 -15.82 -6.58
N ARG A 623 0.78 -14.62 -6.35
CA ARG A 623 1.39 -13.35 -6.75
C ARG A 623 2.71 -13.08 -6.02
N LEU A 624 2.69 -13.18 -4.69
CA LEU A 624 3.86 -12.86 -3.87
C LEU A 624 5.00 -13.87 -4.01
N ARG A 625 4.72 -15.13 -4.35
CA ARG A 625 5.75 -16.15 -4.59
C ARG A 625 6.67 -15.74 -5.74
N ILE A 626 6.11 -15.32 -6.87
CA ILE A 626 6.89 -14.84 -8.03
C ILE A 626 7.61 -13.53 -7.67
N GLU A 627 6.93 -12.56 -7.05
CA GLU A 627 7.56 -11.30 -6.65
C GLU A 627 8.74 -11.52 -5.68
N ASN A 628 8.57 -12.40 -4.69
CA ASN A 628 9.62 -12.74 -3.73
C ASN A 628 10.79 -13.47 -4.39
N ALA A 629 10.53 -14.34 -5.38
CA ALA A 629 11.57 -15.01 -6.16
C ALA A 629 12.41 -13.99 -6.94
N ILE A 630 11.79 -13.03 -7.63
CA ILE A 630 12.49 -11.94 -8.33
C ILE A 630 13.33 -11.12 -7.35
N ASN A 631 12.77 -10.75 -6.19
CA ASN A 631 13.47 -9.97 -5.17
C ASN A 631 14.66 -10.73 -4.57
N ARG A 632 14.54 -12.04 -4.35
CA ARG A 632 15.63 -12.91 -3.90
C ARG A 632 16.73 -12.98 -4.98
N GLY A 633 16.36 -13.22 -6.24
CA GLY A 633 17.30 -13.23 -7.37
C GLY A 633 18.08 -11.92 -7.47
N ARG A 634 17.40 -10.78 -7.39
CA ARG A 634 18.04 -9.45 -7.41
C ARG A 634 19.00 -9.23 -6.23
N LYS A 635 18.65 -9.68 -5.03
CA LYS A 635 19.54 -9.62 -3.85
C LYS A 635 20.78 -10.48 -4.02
N LEU A 636 20.64 -11.69 -4.58
CA LEU A 636 21.75 -12.62 -4.84
C LEU A 636 22.73 -12.05 -5.86
N VAL A 637 22.24 -11.58 -7.01
CA VAL A 637 23.06 -10.97 -8.07
C VAL A 637 23.79 -9.73 -7.55
N ARG A 638 23.11 -8.87 -6.77
CA ARG A 638 23.76 -7.70 -6.15
C ARG A 638 24.85 -8.11 -5.14
N ARG A 639 24.68 -9.21 -4.42
CA ARG A 639 25.68 -9.71 -3.47
C ARG A 639 26.90 -10.26 -4.20
N GLN A 640 26.70 -11.01 -5.29
CA GLN A 640 27.77 -11.50 -6.16
C GLN A 640 28.57 -10.34 -6.75
N GLY A 641 27.89 -9.30 -7.27
CA GLY A 641 28.59 -8.13 -7.83
C GLY A 641 29.42 -7.37 -6.81
N LYS A 642 28.93 -7.26 -5.57
CA LYS A 642 29.71 -6.70 -4.45
C LYS A 642 30.86 -7.59 -3.98
N GLN A 643 30.88 -8.89 -4.32
CA GLN A 643 32.00 -9.77 -4.02
C GLN A 643 33.06 -9.67 -5.12
N ASP A 644 32.65 -9.62 -6.38
CA ASP A 644 33.55 -9.48 -7.55
C ASP A 644 34.24 -8.10 -7.61
N GLN A 645 33.59 -7.04 -7.11
CA GLN A 645 34.19 -5.70 -7.05
C GLN A 645 35.19 -5.49 -5.90
N ARG A 646 35.16 -6.30 -4.84
CA ARG A 646 36.10 -6.16 -3.69
C ARG A 646 37.57 -6.37 -4.07
N PRO A 647 37.95 -7.41 -4.85
CA PRO A 647 39.35 -7.56 -5.27
C PRO A 647 39.80 -6.44 -6.21
N LEU A 648 38.92 -5.92 -7.08
CA LEU A 648 39.21 -4.80 -7.98
C LEU A 648 39.40 -3.48 -7.22
N GLN A 649 38.58 -3.20 -6.22
CA GLN A 649 38.74 -2.01 -5.35
C GLN A 649 39.98 -2.10 -4.46
N GLN A 650 40.37 -3.29 -3.98
CA GLN A 650 41.63 -3.47 -3.25
C GLN A 650 42.86 -3.32 -4.15
N GLN A 651 42.78 -3.66 -5.43
CA GLN A 651 43.84 -3.36 -6.41
C GLN A 651 43.88 -1.88 -6.81
N GLN A 652 42.73 -1.20 -6.95
CA GLN A 652 42.67 0.23 -7.23
C GLN A 652 43.08 1.09 -6.02
N GLN A 653 42.80 0.70 -4.78
CA GLN A 653 43.32 1.40 -3.61
C GLN A 653 44.85 1.31 -3.48
N LYS A 654 45.50 0.30 -4.08
CA LYS A 654 46.96 0.20 -4.19
C LYS A 654 47.55 1.05 -5.31
N ARG A 655 46.77 1.44 -6.31
CA ARG A 655 47.16 2.34 -7.40
C ARG A 655 46.40 3.65 -7.21
N GLY A 656 46.93 4.54 -6.37
CA GLY A 656 46.25 5.76 -5.91
C GLY A 656 45.63 6.61 -7.02
N SER A 657 44.38 6.29 -7.40
CA SER A 657 43.54 7.12 -8.24
C SER A 657 42.16 7.22 -7.62
N SER A 658 41.75 8.45 -7.37
CA SER A 658 40.41 8.82 -6.94
C SER A 658 39.44 8.63 -8.10
N SER A 659 38.55 7.64 -8.04
CA SER A 659 37.40 7.56 -8.95
C SER A 659 36.16 8.11 -8.27
N LEU A 660 35.54 9.09 -8.93
CA LEU A 660 34.19 9.55 -8.63
C LEU A 660 33.23 8.37 -8.78
N THR A 661 32.41 8.13 -7.75
CA THR A 661 31.25 7.24 -7.82
C THR A 661 30.25 7.79 -8.83
N MET A 662 30.24 7.22 -10.04
CA MET A 662 29.16 7.43 -11.00
C MET A 662 27.85 6.90 -10.42
N SER A 663 26.81 7.73 -10.43
CA SER A 663 25.46 7.39 -10.01
C SER A 663 24.78 6.47 -11.05
N ASP A 664 24.30 5.32 -10.56
CA ASP A 664 23.74 4.16 -11.27
C ASP A 664 22.40 4.43 -12.02
N ASP A 665 21.94 5.69 -12.10
CA ASP A 665 20.58 6.04 -12.56
C ASP A 665 20.51 6.65 -13.97
N ALA A 666 21.65 7.06 -14.57
CA ALA A 666 21.65 7.76 -15.86
C ALA A 666 21.92 6.88 -17.11
N SER A 667 22.43 5.64 -16.96
CA SER A 667 22.82 4.79 -18.11
C SER A 667 21.72 3.84 -18.64
N GLY A 668 20.54 3.83 -18.02
CA GLY A 668 19.57 2.74 -18.19
C GLY A 668 18.90 2.60 -19.56
N SER A 669 18.87 3.64 -20.40
CA SER A 669 18.12 3.58 -21.66
C SER A 669 18.81 2.76 -22.75
N ASN A 670 20.14 2.89 -22.91
CA ASN A 670 20.88 2.18 -23.96
C ASN A 670 21.02 0.69 -23.62
N ASP A 671 21.31 0.36 -22.36
CA ASP A 671 21.43 -1.03 -21.90
C ASP A 671 20.10 -1.79 -22.04
N GLU A 672 18.96 -1.13 -21.73
CA GLU A 672 17.62 -1.72 -21.95
C GLU A 672 17.37 -2.04 -23.43
N VAL A 673 17.84 -1.20 -24.36
CA VAL A 673 17.70 -1.42 -25.81
C VAL A 673 18.55 -2.61 -26.27
N VAL A 674 19.81 -2.70 -25.82
CA VAL A 674 20.70 -3.84 -26.15
C VAL A 674 20.13 -5.16 -25.64
N PHE A 675 19.62 -5.18 -24.39
CA PHE A 675 18.95 -6.35 -23.83
C PHE A 675 17.73 -6.79 -24.66
N LEU A 676 16.93 -5.83 -25.13
CA LEU A 676 15.76 -6.10 -25.97
C LEU A 676 16.13 -6.56 -27.38
N ALA A 677 17.24 -6.08 -27.94
CA ALA A 677 17.74 -6.47 -29.25
C ALA A 677 18.22 -7.93 -29.24
N GLY A 678 19.07 -8.31 -28.26
CA GLY A 678 19.55 -9.68 -28.13
C GLY A 678 18.44 -10.72 -27.94
N ARG A 679 17.31 -10.32 -27.34
CA ARG A 679 16.13 -11.17 -27.15
C ARG A 679 15.37 -11.50 -28.45
N ARG A 680 15.43 -10.66 -29.48
CA ARG A 680 14.76 -10.97 -30.76
C ARG A 680 15.49 -12.08 -31.52
N ALA A 681 16.80 -12.22 -31.31
CA ALA A 681 17.63 -13.25 -31.93
C ALA A 681 17.40 -14.66 -31.33
N SER A 682 16.98 -14.75 -30.07
CA SER A 682 16.81 -16.01 -29.31
C SER A 682 15.38 -16.57 -29.32
N MET A 683 14.42 -15.90 -29.96
CA MET A 683 13.04 -16.38 -30.05
C MET A 683 12.89 -17.40 -31.19
N PRO A 684 12.04 -18.45 -31.08
CA PRO A 684 12.02 -19.59 -32.00
C PRO A 684 11.47 -19.31 -33.42
N ASP A 685 11.24 -18.05 -33.77
CA ASP A 685 10.69 -17.67 -35.06
C ASP A 685 11.86 -17.20 -35.93
N GLY A 686 12.25 -18.02 -36.91
CA GLY A 686 13.45 -17.85 -37.76
C GLY A 686 13.51 -16.60 -38.67
N SER A 687 12.98 -15.46 -38.24
CA SER A 687 13.01 -14.16 -38.93
C SER A 687 14.08 -13.19 -38.38
N GLY A 688 14.84 -13.58 -37.35
CA GLY A 688 15.73 -12.68 -36.60
C GLY A 688 16.83 -12.01 -37.43
N LEU A 689 17.48 -12.74 -38.34
CA LEU A 689 18.64 -12.24 -39.11
C LEU A 689 18.26 -11.23 -40.21
N LEU A 690 17.09 -11.38 -40.84
CA LEU A 690 16.61 -10.46 -41.87
C LEU A 690 16.14 -9.13 -41.28
N GLN A 691 15.58 -9.17 -40.06
CA GLN A 691 14.98 -7.99 -39.42
C GLN A 691 16.00 -7.11 -38.67
N GLU A 692 17.15 -7.67 -38.29
CA GLU A 692 18.24 -6.93 -37.63
C GLU A 692 18.94 -5.93 -38.57
N LYS A 693 19.09 -6.29 -39.86
CA LYS A 693 19.57 -5.37 -40.91
C LYS A 693 18.59 -4.20 -41.15
N GLU A 694 17.29 -4.46 -41.15
CA GLU A 694 16.27 -3.42 -41.31
C GLU A 694 16.18 -2.51 -40.07
N TRP A 695 16.31 -3.07 -38.87
CA TRP A 695 16.33 -2.30 -37.63
C TRP A 695 17.56 -1.39 -37.53
N ARG A 696 18.77 -1.87 -37.86
CA ARG A 696 19.97 -1.01 -37.92
C ARG A 696 19.81 0.14 -38.91
N LYS A 697 19.11 -0.09 -40.04
CA LYS A 697 18.72 0.98 -40.98
C LYS A 697 17.76 1.98 -40.36
N GLU A 698 16.75 1.51 -39.62
CA GLU A 698 15.74 2.36 -38.97
C GLU A 698 16.33 3.18 -37.80
N GLU A 699 17.25 2.59 -37.04
CA GLU A 699 17.96 3.24 -35.94
C GLU A 699 18.94 4.30 -36.44
N ASN A 700 19.64 4.03 -37.56
CA ASN A 700 20.42 5.04 -38.27
C ASN A 700 19.56 6.17 -38.84
N ARG A 701 18.35 5.87 -39.33
CA ARG A 701 17.37 6.90 -39.76
C ARG A 701 16.93 7.76 -38.58
N ARG A 702 16.59 7.16 -37.44
CA ARG A 702 16.22 7.89 -36.22
C ARG A 702 17.36 8.74 -35.67
N ARG A 703 18.59 8.22 -35.66
CA ARG A 703 19.78 9.01 -35.28
C ARG A 703 20.03 10.18 -36.22
N LYS A 704 19.95 9.97 -37.54
CA LYS A 704 20.05 11.06 -38.53
C LYS A 704 18.93 12.10 -38.35
N PHE A 705 17.71 11.65 -38.05
CA PHE A 705 16.58 12.54 -37.79
C PHE A 705 16.75 13.35 -36.49
N LEU A 706 17.18 12.73 -35.39
CA LEU A 706 17.47 13.42 -34.11
C LEU A 706 18.66 14.37 -34.21
N ALA A 707 19.67 14.03 -35.04
CA ALA A 707 20.81 14.89 -35.31
C ALA A 707 20.40 16.20 -36.02
N GLN A 708 19.32 16.20 -36.81
CA GLN A 708 18.78 17.42 -37.44
C GLN A 708 18.22 18.44 -36.45
N PHE A 709 17.93 18.03 -35.21
CA PHE A 709 17.36 18.91 -34.17
C PHE A 709 18.36 19.27 -33.06
N THR A 710 19.61 18.79 -33.14
CA THR A 710 20.65 19.00 -32.12
C THR A 710 21.85 19.74 -32.70
N ASP A 711 21.64 20.99 -33.12
CA ASP A 711 22.73 21.93 -33.43
C ASP A 711 23.38 22.39 -32.11
N ARG A 712 24.46 21.72 -31.69
CA ARG A 712 25.45 22.34 -30.79
C ARG A 712 26.60 22.87 -31.64
N ARG A 713 26.60 24.18 -31.85
CA ARG A 713 27.75 24.91 -32.39
C ARG A 713 28.78 25.07 -31.29
N GLU A 714 29.90 24.36 -31.38
CA GLU A 714 31.10 24.69 -30.62
C GLU A 714 32.04 25.50 -31.52
N VAL A 715 32.41 26.70 -31.05
CA VAL A 715 33.41 27.57 -31.68
C VAL A 715 34.72 27.36 -30.96
N ILE A 716 35.75 26.89 -31.66
CA ILE A 716 37.14 26.84 -31.17
C ILE A 716 38.03 27.52 -32.20
N GLY A 717 38.49 28.75 -31.89
CA GLY A 717 39.39 29.53 -32.75
C GLY A 717 38.74 30.03 -34.04
N ASP A 718 39.36 31.02 -34.69
CA ASP A 718 38.80 31.81 -35.83
C ASP A 718 38.57 31.02 -37.15
N ARG A 719 38.12 29.77 -37.09
CA ARG A 719 37.61 29.01 -38.23
C ARG A 719 36.35 28.25 -37.86
N GLU A 720 35.25 28.60 -38.52
CA GLU A 720 34.03 27.80 -38.52
C GLU A 720 34.27 26.51 -39.30
N ILE A 721 34.19 25.36 -38.63
CA ILE A 721 34.19 24.05 -39.29
C ILE A 721 32.87 23.36 -38.91
N VAL A 722 32.05 23.07 -39.92
CA VAL A 722 30.88 22.21 -39.76
C VAL A 722 31.37 20.80 -39.49
N ALA A 723 30.98 20.19 -38.37
CA ALA A 723 31.38 18.83 -37.97
C ALA A 723 31.00 17.71 -38.98
N GLN A 724 30.32 18.04 -40.09
CA GLN A 724 29.88 17.12 -41.13
C GLN A 724 31.02 16.41 -41.91
N GLU A 725 32.21 17.00 -42.03
CA GLU A 725 33.28 16.43 -42.88
C GLU A 725 34.25 15.48 -42.16
N ALA A 726 34.31 15.50 -40.82
CA ALA A 726 35.26 14.67 -40.07
C ALA A 726 34.74 13.24 -39.81
N GLU A 727 33.44 13.07 -39.52
CA GLU A 727 32.87 11.75 -39.21
C GLU A 727 32.54 10.91 -40.46
N SER A 728 32.23 11.54 -41.59
CA SER A 728 31.96 10.83 -42.85
C SER A 728 33.23 10.20 -43.44
N ARG A 729 34.38 10.90 -43.33
CA ARG A 729 35.68 10.38 -43.76
C ARG A 729 36.24 9.25 -42.90
N ALA A 730 35.86 9.18 -41.62
CA ALA A 730 36.36 8.16 -40.70
C ALA A 730 35.66 6.79 -40.88
N TYR A 731 34.46 6.76 -41.48
CA TYR A 731 33.68 5.53 -41.64
C TYR A 731 33.82 4.84 -43.01
N ASP A 732 34.20 5.57 -44.06
CA ASP A 732 34.47 4.96 -45.38
C ASP A 732 35.80 4.18 -45.43
N TYR A 733 36.66 4.30 -44.41
CA TYR A 733 37.96 3.63 -44.37
C TYR A 733 37.93 2.19 -43.80
N ASN A 734 36.81 1.74 -43.23
CA ASN A 734 36.70 0.42 -42.58
C ASN A 734 35.89 -0.61 -43.38
N ASN A 735 35.59 -0.35 -44.65
CA ASN A 735 34.69 -1.19 -45.46
C ASN A 735 35.29 -1.60 -46.81
N SER A 736 36.61 -1.47 -46.99
CA SER A 736 37.32 -1.75 -48.26
C SER A 736 38.32 -2.90 -48.22
N ASP A 737 38.43 -3.66 -47.13
CA ASP A 737 39.36 -4.78 -47.02
C ASP A 737 38.58 -6.08 -46.79
N GLU A 738 38.11 -6.71 -47.87
CA GLU A 738 37.83 -8.16 -48.03
C GLU A 738 37.01 -8.33 -49.31
N ASP A 739 37.70 -8.45 -50.46
CA ASP A 739 37.25 -9.19 -51.64
C ASP A 739 38.33 -9.06 -52.74
N ASP A 740 39.41 -9.82 -52.61
CA ASP A 740 40.32 -10.09 -53.73
C ASP A 740 41.07 -11.41 -53.47
N GLU A 741 40.56 -12.52 -54.02
CA GLU A 741 41.37 -13.67 -54.47
C GLU A 741 40.57 -14.59 -55.43
N SER A 742 40.76 -14.30 -56.72
CA SER A 742 40.96 -15.18 -57.89
C SER A 742 40.16 -16.49 -58.12
N ILE A 743 39.42 -16.49 -59.24
CA ILE A 743 39.62 -17.29 -60.48
C ILE A 743 39.94 -18.79 -60.35
N VAL A 744 39.02 -19.67 -60.76
CA VAL A 744 38.98 -20.45 -62.04
C VAL A 744 37.53 -20.79 -62.37
#